data_AF-A0A1H7XZW7-F1
#
_entry.id   AF-A0A1H7XZW7-F1
#
_cell.length_a   1.000
_cell.length_b   1.000
_cell.length_c   1.000
_cell.angle_alpha   90.00
_cell.angle_beta   90.00
_cell.angle_gamma   90.00
#
_symmetry.space_group_name_H-M   'P 1'
#
loop_
_entity.id
_entity.type
_entity.pdbx_description
1 polymer ?
#
loop_
_entity_poly.entity_id
_entity_poly.type
_entity_poly.pdbx_seq_one_letter_code
_entity_poly.pdbx_strand_id
1 'polypeptide(L)'
;MSERLIVFYDPSFPAAEAAGLPGNAAALNAFDAVCGAEDLAEALASSGGQGASFVNLHAPYFPKSAWRAILDFLRNGGGLVSVGGAPFKRPVRKEDGAWVVEHEQTAYHQQLHIHEVLPVDSGRVDHLIASDVIPLMESSRERLTVSDTWNLVPHVTKSSDLPHQMGSAGPMDTRIYPLLKGSTANGREVAAPVVLWENVGGPFLGGRWLFVNQTLTASFWEQDGGAEVRRWAAFCAKGITELWIKPNYATYESGERAILTLQAQRLGRNLTVHEPQHWTFRISVKHDGDESSEWNHTVTVDVTGQFHVQRIPVALDIKRGAYRVVCEAEGPDGEIRRLRQGFWGADPQLLQAGSPVTCNRDYFIKDGRPMPVVGMTYMTSDVARKFLFLPNTDVWDRDMAQMRGAGINWIRTGIWTAYRNIMQVDGHASEEVMRSIDAFLLTAKKHDLQVTFTFFSFTPETWEGQNPYLDPRSVEAQKRFIRSIVTRHKDTKNVDWDLINEPSMFDPPQIFSDGPRSAKDPFERQAYVDWLKKRHGSIERLQERWNMTADQLPGFDSVVPPEPQAINFDVQDMHQGKKGGQWLDYVLFSMDMHNRWAKELYEDIKAVCPDHMVTVGQDEALGAQRPSPFFYAEAVDYTTVHSWWFNDYLIWDGIFAKTPDKPNLIQETGIMYVETPDGRAKRSEAELRNLLERKYAYAFSTGGAGAIHWIWNTNFYMDNANESHIGAVRADGTEKPEADVSYHFGAFMEDIRDLFAGRKLEETAVIFPYSNDFSNRKLAFEATTKATRALAYELNVPFRAVGEYDLSSLRSNPAKFIILPSAHNVDDQAFAELITIVEKTGATLLLTGPIGLDAYWHPVERMTAELGERKLANVRREESLRLGDRAWPVSYGHRKIAELSKEIPAGREAKPADAAGDSIVDVKLGAGRLLWSPLPVELNDRIDVISALYRHALELSAADTELIWNQGGEHPGVYGRKVTFEEGALFVFGSEQSWDTNVEVKDPSTGRIYSFVLEADRSILFAVNASGDLLSVYRPDEVEITVSKG
;
A
#
# COMPACT_ATOMS: atom_id res chain seq x y z
N MET A 1 25.01 39.10 -15.16
CA MET A 1 26.12 38.41 -15.86
C MET A 1 25.56 37.84 -17.14
N SER A 2 26.30 37.83 -18.26
CA SER A 2 25.83 37.19 -19.49
C SER A 2 25.73 35.68 -19.27
N GLU A 3 24.61 35.07 -19.70
CA GLU A 3 24.42 33.63 -19.66
C GLU A 3 25.57 32.92 -20.40
N ARG A 4 26.08 31.81 -19.85
CA ARG A 4 27.10 30.98 -20.54
C ARG A 4 26.53 29.60 -20.86
N LEU A 5 26.37 29.30 -22.14
CA LEU A 5 25.75 28.08 -22.66
C LEU A 5 26.83 27.15 -23.20
N ILE A 6 26.98 25.98 -22.57
CA ILE A 6 27.97 24.96 -22.90
C ILE A 6 27.25 23.74 -23.44
N VAL A 7 27.60 23.29 -24.64
CA VAL A 7 27.05 22.06 -25.22
C VAL A 7 28.13 21.01 -25.42
N PHE A 8 27.88 19.81 -24.92
CA PHE A 8 28.69 18.62 -25.22
C PHE A 8 28.18 17.98 -26.50
N TYR A 9 29.04 18.01 -27.52
CA TYR A 9 28.82 17.41 -28.82
C TYR A 9 30.16 16.89 -29.37
N ASP A 10 30.27 15.57 -29.52
CA ASP A 10 31.46 14.90 -30.03
C ASP A 10 31.03 13.81 -31.04
N PRO A 11 31.19 14.02 -32.35
CA PRO A 11 30.82 13.04 -33.37
C PRO A 11 31.51 11.68 -33.22
N SER A 12 32.65 11.62 -32.53
CA SER A 12 33.39 10.37 -32.28
C SER A 12 32.91 9.63 -31.03
N PHE A 13 32.19 10.31 -30.14
CA PHE A 13 31.73 9.77 -28.87
C PHE A 13 30.44 8.97 -29.05
N PRO A 14 30.20 7.92 -28.23
CA PRO A 14 28.96 7.18 -28.27
C PRO A 14 27.73 8.09 -28.15
N ALA A 15 26.76 7.84 -29.00
CA ALA A 15 25.40 8.34 -28.90
C ALA A 15 24.47 7.14 -29.05
N ALA A 16 23.20 7.26 -28.65
CA ALA A 16 22.25 6.20 -28.95
C ALA A 16 22.26 5.97 -30.48
N GLU A 17 22.18 4.72 -30.95
CA GLU A 17 22.20 4.40 -32.41
C GLU A 17 21.12 5.19 -33.20
N ALA A 18 20.11 5.71 -32.51
CA ALA A 18 19.02 6.55 -33.01
C ALA A 18 19.07 8.03 -32.54
N ALA A 19 20.16 8.52 -31.93
CA ALA A 19 20.21 9.83 -31.27
C ALA A 19 19.95 11.04 -32.18
N GLY A 20 19.92 10.82 -33.50
CA GLY A 20 19.67 11.84 -34.50
C GLY A 20 20.50 13.08 -34.26
N LEU A 21 21.77 12.93 -33.82
CA LEU A 21 22.67 14.06 -33.57
C LEU A 21 22.70 15.01 -34.78
N PRO A 22 22.89 16.33 -34.57
CA PRO A 22 22.99 17.24 -35.70
C PRO A 22 24.15 16.78 -36.59
N GLY A 23 23.94 16.66 -37.91
CA GLY A 23 24.94 16.11 -38.82
C GLY A 23 26.27 16.89 -38.88
N ASN A 24 26.30 18.11 -38.33
CA ASN A 24 27.50 18.89 -38.08
C ASN A 24 27.28 19.89 -36.94
N ALA A 25 28.36 20.47 -36.42
CA ALA A 25 28.32 21.43 -35.32
C ALA A 25 27.71 22.80 -35.69
N ALA A 26 27.42 23.09 -36.96
CA ALA A 26 26.97 24.43 -37.38
C ALA A 26 25.62 24.81 -36.76
N ALA A 27 24.74 23.83 -36.50
CA ALA A 27 23.48 24.02 -35.78
C ALA A 27 23.69 24.48 -34.31
N LEU A 28 24.90 24.33 -33.78
CA LEU A 28 25.27 24.66 -32.40
C LEU A 28 26.15 25.92 -32.30
N ASN A 29 26.42 26.62 -33.41
CA ASN A 29 27.29 27.81 -33.44
C ASN A 29 26.78 28.98 -32.56
N ALA A 30 25.51 28.95 -32.15
CA ALA A 30 24.91 29.97 -31.30
C ALA A 30 25.14 29.75 -29.79
N PHE A 31 25.83 28.66 -29.41
CA PHE A 31 26.30 28.40 -28.04
C PHE A 31 27.64 29.09 -27.77
N ASP A 32 27.91 29.43 -26.51
CA ASP A 32 29.17 30.08 -26.11
C ASP A 32 30.36 29.12 -26.15
N ALA A 33 30.11 27.81 -25.95
CA ALA A 33 31.10 26.76 -26.07
C ALA A 33 30.49 25.45 -26.58
N VAL A 34 31.06 24.91 -27.66
CA VAL A 34 30.80 23.55 -28.15
C VAL A 34 32.03 22.70 -27.81
N CYS A 35 31.87 21.74 -26.89
CA CYS A 35 32.99 20.98 -26.33
C CYS A 35 32.90 19.51 -26.71
N GLY A 36 34.06 18.90 -27.01
CA GLY A 36 34.20 17.44 -27.11
C GLY A 36 34.35 16.78 -25.73
N ALA A 37 34.49 15.46 -25.71
CA ALA A 37 34.53 14.69 -24.46
C ALA A 37 35.77 14.99 -23.58
N GLU A 38 36.88 15.38 -24.20
CA GLU A 38 38.14 15.69 -23.49
C GLU A 38 38.14 17.09 -22.85
N ASP A 39 37.48 18.07 -23.49
CA ASP A 39 37.49 19.47 -23.06
C ASP A 39 36.35 19.80 -22.07
N LEU A 40 35.34 18.92 -21.97
CA LEU A 40 34.12 19.18 -21.21
C LEU A 40 34.38 19.55 -19.74
N ALA A 41 35.30 18.85 -19.08
CA ALA A 41 35.59 19.06 -17.67
C ALA A 41 36.14 20.47 -17.38
N GLU A 42 37.05 20.97 -18.23
CA GLU A 42 37.62 22.30 -18.11
C GLU A 42 36.58 23.39 -18.43
N ALA A 43 35.79 23.18 -19.48
CA ALA A 43 34.72 24.09 -19.87
C ALA A 43 33.71 24.32 -18.73
N LEU A 44 33.25 23.23 -18.08
CA LEU A 44 32.34 23.30 -16.94
C LEU A 44 32.99 23.99 -15.73
N ALA A 45 34.22 23.60 -15.37
CA ALA A 45 34.94 24.20 -14.23
C ALA A 45 35.13 25.72 -14.39
N SER A 46 35.41 26.20 -15.61
CA SER A 46 35.62 27.62 -15.90
C SER A 46 34.35 28.48 -15.83
N SER A 47 33.16 27.87 -15.78
CA SER A 47 31.87 28.60 -15.83
C SER A 47 31.28 28.94 -14.46
N GLY A 48 31.68 28.23 -13.39
CA GLY A 48 31.23 28.48 -12.01
C GLY A 48 29.80 28.01 -11.68
N GLY A 49 29.06 27.42 -12.62
CA GLY A 49 27.71 26.86 -12.39
C GLY A 49 26.59 27.88 -12.57
N GLN A 50 26.39 28.77 -11.60
CA GLN A 50 25.26 29.70 -11.61
C GLN A 50 25.30 30.68 -12.79
N GLY A 51 24.16 30.87 -13.46
CA GLY A 51 24.09 31.71 -14.65
C GLY A 51 24.62 31.02 -15.93
N ALA A 52 24.95 29.73 -15.84
CA ALA A 52 25.40 28.92 -16.95
C ALA A 52 24.53 27.66 -17.10
N SER A 53 24.48 27.10 -18.30
CA SER A 53 23.78 25.84 -18.58
C SER A 53 24.66 24.88 -19.37
N PHE A 54 24.62 23.61 -18.98
CA PHE A 54 25.25 22.49 -19.64
C PHE A 54 24.22 21.68 -20.43
N VAL A 55 24.47 21.47 -21.72
CA VAL A 55 23.67 20.61 -22.60
C VAL A 55 24.41 19.31 -22.88
N ASN A 56 23.83 18.17 -22.50
CA ASN A 56 24.29 16.84 -22.90
C ASN A 56 23.42 16.32 -24.05
N LEU A 57 23.97 16.28 -25.28
CA LEU A 57 23.29 15.70 -26.45
C LEU A 57 23.52 14.18 -26.60
N HIS A 58 24.32 13.58 -25.72
CA HIS A 58 24.77 12.20 -25.84
C HIS A 58 24.08 11.24 -24.85
N ALA A 59 22.98 11.63 -24.18
CA ALA A 59 22.30 10.72 -23.25
C ALA A 59 21.89 9.41 -23.98
N PRO A 60 22.05 8.23 -23.35
CA PRO A 60 22.37 7.99 -21.93
C PRO A 60 23.85 8.07 -21.54
N TYR A 61 24.73 8.46 -22.46
CA TYR A 61 26.18 8.45 -22.30
C TYR A 61 26.74 9.77 -21.73
N PHE A 62 27.92 9.66 -21.13
CA PHE A 62 28.72 10.80 -20.67
C PHE A 62 30.19 10.40 -20.44
N PRO A 63 31.15 11.34 -20.56
CA PRO A 63 32.56 11.05 -20.30
C PRO A 63 32.78 10.84 -18.80
N LYS A 64 33.21 9.63 -18.40
CA LYS A 64 33.46 9.29 -16.98
C LYS A 64 34.51 10.20 -16.35
N SER A 65 35.50 10.63 -17.12
CA SER A 65 36.55 11.58 -16.71
C SER A 65 36.00 12.96 -16.34
N ALA A 66 34.87 13.38 -16.94
CA ALA A 66 34.25 14.68 -16.70
C ALA A 66 33.23 14.67 -15.55
N TRP A 67 32.88 13.50 -15.00
CA TRP A 67 31.79 13.37 -14.02
C TRP A 67 31.91 14.29 -12.82
N ARG A 68 33.10 14.40 -12.22
CA ARG A 68 33.31 15.28 -11.07
C ARG A 68 33.03 16.75 -11.41
N ALA A 69 33.47 17.21 -12.58
CA ALA A 69 33.22 18.56 -13.05
C ALA A 69 31.73 18.80 -13.35
N ILE A 70 31.04 17.80 -13.92
CA ILE A 70 29.58 17.82 -14.11
C ILE A 70 28.87 17.98 -12.76
N LEU A 71 29.18 17.11 -11.79
CA LEU A 71 28.54 17.14 -10.48
C LEU A 71 28.80 18.44 -9.72
N ASP A 72 30.04 18.94 -9.75
CA ASP A 72 30.42 20.19 -9.09
C ASP A 72 29.75 21.40 -9.76
N PHE A 73 29.64 21.42 -11.10
CA PHE A 73 28.90 22.42 -11.85
C PHE A 73 27.42 22.47 -11.43
N LEU A 74 26.76 21.30 -11.35
CA LEU A 74 25.37 21.20 -10.94
C LEU A 74 25.17 21.60 -9.46
N ARG A 75 26.08 21.19 -8.56
CA ARG A 75 26.07 21.59 -7.13
C ARG A 75 26.26 23.10 -6.92
N ASN A 76 26.85 23.80 -7.88
CA ASN A 76 26.98 25.25 -7.87
C ASN A 76 25.77 25.97 -8.49
N GLY A 77 24.65 25.27 -8.71
CA GLY A 77 23.42 25.83 -9.26
C GLY A 77 23.40 25.92 -10.79
N GLY A 78 24.25 25.15 -11.47
CA GLY A 78 24.29 25.09 -12.92
C GLY A 78 23.03 24.47 -13.53
N GLY A 79 22.56 25.05 -14.63
CA GLY A 79 21.42 24.54 -15.38
C GLY A 79 21.81 23.32 -16.23
N LEU A 80 20.89 22.39 -16.45
CA LEU A 80 21.10 21.19 -17.26
C LEU A 80 20.05 21.09 -18.35
N VAL A 81 20.47 20.67 -19.55
CA VAL A 81 19.58 20.13 -20.57
C VAL A 81 20.15 18.77 -20.98
N SER A 82 19.45 17.68 -20.68
CA SER A 82 19.87 16.33 -21.09
C SER A 82 18.93 15.81 -22.17
N VAL A 83 19.48 15.40 -23.31
CA VAL A 83 18.71 15.00 -24.50
C VAL A 83 19.13 13.61 -24.95
N GLY A 84 18.15 12.76 -25.26
CA GLY A 84 18.39 11.47 -25.94
C GLY A 84 17.96 10.22 -25.17
N GLY A 85 17.55 10.34 -23.90
CA GLY A 85 17.10 9.22 -23.07
C GLY A 85 17.53 9.35 -21.61
N ALA A 86 17.65 8.23 -20.91
CA ALA A 86 18.00 8.18 -19.48
C ALA A 86 19.31 8.93 -19.17
N PRO A 87 19.29 10.07 -18.45
CA PRO A 87 20.44 10.95 -18.29
C PRO A 87 21.57 10.27 -17.51
N PHE A 88 22.81 10.28 -17.99
CA PHE A 88 23.98 9.78 -17.24
C PHE A 88 23.92 8.30 -16.78
N LYS A 89 23.23 7.41 -17.50
CA LYS A 89 23.12 5.98 -17.13
C LYS A 89 24.36 5.15 -17.50
N ARG A 90 25.04 5.51 -18.59
CA ARG A 90 26.13 4.70 -19.18
C ARG A 90 27.43 5.50 -19.26
N PRO A 91 28.35 5.38 -18.28
CA PRO A 91 29.62 6.07 -18.34
C PRO A 91 30.49 5.53 -19.48
N VAL A 92 31.26 6.42 -20.09
CA VAL A 92 32.18 6.08 -21.18
C VAL A 92 33.59 6.48 -20.79
N ARG A 93 34.54 5.56 -20.94
CA ARG A 93 35.97 5.78 -20.72
C ARG A 93 36.74 5.70 -22.03
N LYS A 94 37.91 6.32 -22.09
CA LYS A 94 38.83 6.17 -23.22
C LYS A 94 39.85 5.08 -22.89
N GLU A 95 40.00 4.10 -23.75
CA GLU A 95 40.97 3.00 -23.65
C GLU A 95 41.60 2.77 -25.02
N ASP A 96 42.94 2.76 -25.08
CA ASP A 96 43.71 2.56 -26.32
C ASP A 96 43.27 3.46 -27.50
N GLY A 97 42.83 4.68 -27.19
CA GLY A 97 42.35 5.65 -28.18
C GLY A 97 40.89 5.46 -28.63
N ALA A 98 40.20 4.42 -28.16
CA ALA A 98 38.79 4.14 -28.44
C ALA A 98 37.89 4.48 -27.24
N TRP A 99 36.64 4.82 -27.52
CA TRP A 99 35.61 5.00 -26.50
C TRP A 99 35.01 3.64 -26.12
N VAL A 100 35.05 3.32 -24.83
CA VAL A 100 34.48 2.09 -24.26
C VAL A 100 33.32 2.46 -23.36
N VAL A 101 32.13 2.01 -23.75
CA VAL A 101 30.89 2.13 -22.97
C VAL A 101 30.92 1.11 -21.83
N GLU A 102 30.77 1.56 -20.59
CA GLU A 102 30.61 0.67 -19.43
C GLU A 102 29.15 0.17 -19.31
N HIS A 103 28.92 -0.79 -18.41
CA HIS A 103 27.57 -1.23 -18.06
C HIS A 103 26.75 -0.08 -17.43
N GLU A 104 25.43 -0.25 -17.45
CA GLU A 104 24.49 0.68 -16.81
C GLU A 104 24.73 0.77 -15.30
N GLN A 105 24.75 1.99 -14.76
CA GLN A 105 25.06 2.23 -13.35
C GLN A 105 24.09 3.26 -12.74
N THR A 106 23.43 2.92 -11.64
CA THR A 106 22.54 3.84 -10.87
C THR A 106 23.31 4.79 -9.96
N ALA A 107 24.59 4.52 -9.66
CA ALA A 107 25.39 5.33 -8.74
C ALA A 107 25.46 6.83 -9.15
N TYR A 108 25.49 7.11 -10.45
CA TYR A 108 25.50 8.47 -10.99
C TYR A 108 24.14 9.16 -10.84
N HIS A 109 23.04 8.43 -11.05
CA HIS A 109 21.67 8.89 -10.78
C HIS A 109 21.48 9.25 -9.31
N GLN A 110 21.90 8.36 -8.40
CA GLN A 110 21.74 8.54 -6.97
C GLN A 110 22.44 9.81 -6.46
N GLN A 111 23.59 10.17 -7.05
CA GLN A 111 24.27 11.43 -6.76
C GLN A 111 23.49 12.67 -7.23
N LEU A 112 22.62 12.53 -8.24
CA LEU A 112 21.70 13.55 -8.75
C LEU A 112 20.30 13.49 -8.12
N HIS A 113 20.12 12.68 -7.07
CA HIS A 113 18.81 12.44 -6.44
C HIS A 113 17.76 11.81 -7.37
N ILE A 114 18.21 11.12 -8.42
CA ILE A 114 17.40 10.20 -9.22
C ILE A 114 17.70 8.81 -8.66
N HIS A 115 16.70 8.08 -8.18
CA HIS A 115 16.93 6.75 -7.65
C HIS A 115 17.16 5.74 -8.77
N GLU A 116 16.29 5.78 -9.77
CA GLU A 116 16.32 4.95 -10.97
C GLU A 116 15.58 5.66 -12.12
N VAL A 117 15.76 5.18 -13.35
CA VAL A 117 15.10 5.65 -14.55
C VAL A 117 14.49 4.44 -15.28
N LEU A 118 13.17 4.47 -15.48
CA LEU A 118 12.40 3.34 -16.03
C LEU A 118 11.89 3.65 -17.43
N PRO A 119 11.88 2.67 -18.35
CA PRO A 119 11.31 2.87 -19.68
C PRO A 119 9.79 3.06 -19.60
N VAL A 120 9.26 3.92 -20.45
CA VAL A 120 7.82 4.18 -20.59
C VAL A 120 7.41 3.94 -22.04
N ASP A 121 6.59 2.91 -22.25
CA ASP A 121 5.99 2.59 -23.54
C ASP A 121 4.98 3.68 -23.93
N SER A 122 5.17 4.25 -25.12
CA SER A 122 4.29 5.28 -25.67
C SER A 122 3.38 4.76 -26.78
N GLY A 123 3.25 3.43 -26.96
CA GLY A 123 2.43 2.81 -27.99
C GLY A 123 0.94 3.18 -27.96
N ARG A 124 0.42 3.62 -26.81
CA ARG A 124 -0.96 4.10 -26.63
C ARG A 124 -1.13 5.62 -26.67
N VAL A 125 -0.05 6.38 -26.86
CA VAL A 125 -0.09 7.84 -26.97
C VAL A 125 -0.59 8.21 -28.36
N ASP A 126 -1.62 9.06 -28.40
CA ASP A 126 -2.22 9.56 -29.64
C ASP A 126 -1.57 10.89 -30.07
N HIS A 127 -1.38 11.82 -29.13
CA HIS A 127 -0.78 13.12 -29.41
C HIS A 127 -0.05 13.71 -28.19
N LEU A 128 0.76 14.75 -28.43
CA LEU A 128 1.50 15.47 -27.39
C LEU A 128 0.79 16.77 -26.99
N ILE A 129 0.81 17.09 -25.70
CA ILE A 129 0.21 18.29 -25.10
C ILE A 129 1.31 19.06 -24.35
N ALA A 130 1.48 20.33 -24.69
CA ALA A 130 2.41 21.22 -23.99
C ALA A 130 1.79 21.75 -22.70
N SER A 131 2.62 21.92 -21.67
CA SER A 131 2.20 22.42 -20.37
C SER A 131 1.80 23.88 -20.43
N ASP A 132 0.69 24.21 -19.77
CA ASP A 132 0.23 25.59 -19.65
C ASP A 132 0.69 26.28 -18.36
N VAL A 133 1.31 25.53 -17.45
CA VAL A 133 1.93 26.01 -16.20
C VAL A 133 3.24 26.74 -16.51
N ILE A 134 4.05 26.15 -17.38
CA ILE A 134 5.28 26.71 -17.94
C ILE A 134 5.24 26.43 -19.46
N PRO A 135 4.76 27.37 -20.29
CA PRO A 135 4.54 27.14 -21.72
C PRO A 135 5.84 27.17 -22.55
N LEU A 136 6.94 26.62 -22.01
CA LEU A 136 8.22 26.57 -22.69
C LEU A 136 8.12 25.74 -23.97
N MET A 137 7.37 24.64 -23.96
CA MET A 137 7.32 23.68 -25.08
C MET A 137 6.24 24.00 -26.13
N GLU A 138 5.41 25.03 -25.93
CA GLU A 138 4.26 25.34 -26.81
C GLU A 138 4.70 25.48 -28.28
N SER A 139 5.75 26.27 -28.53
CA SER A 139 6.25 26.52 -29.88
C SER A 139 6.91 25.31 -30.54
N SER A 140 7.20 24.24 -29.80
CA SER A 140 8.04 23.11 -30.22
C SER A 140 7.39 21.75 -30.05
N ARG A 141 6.15 21.73 -29.56
CA ARG A 141 5.31 20.54 -29.42
C ARG A 141 5.30 19.70 -30.69
N GLU A 142 5.12 20.34 -31.84
CA GLU A 142 5.01 19.67 -33.15
C GLU A 142 6.37 19.23 -33.74
N ARG A 143 7.50 19.67 -33.16
CA ARG A 143 8.83 19.24 -33.58
C ARG A 143 9.23 17.88 -32.99
N LEU A 144 8.56 17.47 -31.92
CA LEU A 144 8.80 16.19 -31.24
C LEU A 144 7.74 15.18 -31.67
N THR A 145 8.17 13.97 -32.00
CA THR A 145 7.29 12.86 -32.33
C THR A 145 6.85 12.12 -31.09
N VAL A 146 5.74 11.38 -31.18
CA VAL A 146 5.38 10.36 -30.20
C VAL A 146 6.39 9.22 -30.29
N SER A 147 7.07 8.95 -29.19
CA SER A 147 8.07 7.87 -29.06
C SER A 147 8.21 7.47 -27.60
N ASP A 148 8.72 6.27 -27.34
CA ASP A 148 9.04 5.81 -26.00
C ASP A 148 9.92 6.81 -25.25
N THR A 149 9.68 6.91 -23.96
CA THR A 149 10.34 7.88 -23.07
C THR A 149 10.83 7.19 -21.79
N TRP A 150 11.27 7.98 -20.83
CA TRP A 150 11.78 7.52 -19.54
C TRP A 150 11.12 8.24 -18.37
N ASN A 151 10.75 7.48 -17.35
CA ASN A 151 10.31 7.95 -16.04
C ASN A 151 11.53 8.15 -15.13
N LEU A 152 11.74 9.36 -14.63
CA LEU A 152 12.78 9.64 -13.63
C LEU A 152 12.20 9.45 -12.23
N VAL A 153 12.64 8.42 -11.51
CA VAL A 153 12.18 8.15 -10.14
C VAL A 153 12.92 9.06 -9.16
N PRO A 154 12.29 10.08 -8.57
CA PRO A 154 12.99 11.03 -7.72
C PRO A 154 13.17 10.49 -6.31
N HIS A 155 14.32 10.75 -5.70
CA HIS A 155 14.56 10.57 -4.26
C HIS A 155 15.25 11.82 -3.75
N VAL A 156 14.50 12.93 -3.83
CA VAL A 156 15.00 14.31 -3.74
C VAL A 156 15.32 14.77 -2.34
N THR A 157 14.84 14.06 -1.32
CA THR A 157 15.19 14.25 0.09
C THR A 157 15.88 13.02 0.68
N LYS A 158 16.83 13.24 1.59
CA LYS A 158 17.52 12.21 2.40
C LYS A 158 17.34 12.43 3.91
N SER A 159 16.40 13.29 4.28
CA SER A 159 16.14 13.67 5.68
C SER A 159 14.65 13.76 5.93
N SER A 160 14.25 13.38 7.15
CA SER A 160 12.88 13.52 7.65
C SER A 160 12.70 14.84 8.43
N ASP A 161 11.57 15.51 8.23
CA ASP A 161 11.18 16.71 8.98
C ASP A 161 10.96 16.41 10.48
N LEU A 162 10.50 15.19 10.80
CA LEU A 162 10.23 14.71 12.16
C LEU A 162 10.82 13.30 12.31
N PRO A 163 12.13 13.16 12.56
CA PRO A 163 12.81 11.85 12.56
C PRO A 163 12.31 10.84 13.59
N HIS A 164 11.60 11.30 14.62
CA HIS A 164 11.01 10.46 15.67
C HIS A 164 9.59 9.98 15.33
N GLN A 165 9.02 10.43 14.21
CA GLN A 165 7.71 9.99 13.71
C GLN A 165 7.91 9.30 12.36
N MET A 166 7.82 7.97 12.35
CA MET A 166 7.90 7.21 11.11
C MET A 166 6.80 7.65 10.15
N GLY A 167 7.14 7.77 8.87
CA GLY A 167 6.24 8.27 7.84
C GLY A 167 6.24 9.79 7.67
N SER A 168 7.13 10.52 8.33
CA SER A 168 7.25 11.96 8.08
C SER A 168 7.86 12.23 6.70
N ALA A 169 7.35 13.24 6.00
CA ALA A 169 7.99 13.74 4.79
C ALA A 169 9.32 14.44 5.12
N GLY A 170 10.11 14.70 4.09
CA GLY A 170 11.30 15.53 4.15
C GLY A 170 11.15 16.90 3.48
N PRO A 171 12.25 17.65 3.38
CA PRO A 171 12.31 18.93 2.67
C PRO A 171 11.82 18.83 1.22
N MET A 172 11.12 19.86 0.77
CA MET A 172 10.63 19.96 -0.61
C MET A 172 11.69 20.62 -1.51
N ASP A 173 12.86 19.99 -1.63
CA ASP A 173 14.05 20.59 -2.26
C ASP A 173 13.96 20.72 -3.80
N THR A 174 13.02 20.03 -4.43
CA THR A 174 12.86 20.00 -5.90
C THR A 174 11.39 20.16 -6.28
N ARG A 175 11.10 20.95 -7.32
CA ARG A 175 9.79 21.03 -8.00
C ARG A 175 9.89 20.33 -9.34
N ILE A 176 8.91 19.51 -9.69
CA ILE A 176 8.88 18.74 -10.95
C ILE A 176 7.73 19.26 -11.79
N TYR A 177 8.01 19.60 -13.05
CA TYR A 177 7.03 20.10 -14.00
C TYR A 177 7.10 19.30 -15.30
N PRO A 178 6.04 18.54 -15.67
CA PRO A 178 5.93 18.01 -17.02
C PRO A 178 5.73 19.21 -17.97
N LEU A 179 6.64 19.39 -18.93
CA LEU A 179 6.52 20.45 -19.92
C LEU A 179 5.86 19.97 -21.21
N LEU A 180 5.94 18.66 -21.48
CA LEU A 180 5.30 17.99 -22.60
C LEU A 180 4.82 16.62 -22.14
N LYS A 181 3.55 16.30 -22.40
CA LYS A 181 2.91 15.03 -22.02
C LYS A 181 2.33 14.34 -23.25
N GLY A 182 2.40 13.01 -23.28
CA GLY A 182 1.66 12.17 -24.22
C GLY A 182 0.27 11.86 -23.66
N SER A 183 -0.75 12.15 -24.46
CA SER A 183 -2.14 11.88 -24.15
C SER A 183 -2.69 10.77 -25.04
N THR A 184 -3.51 9.89 -24.47
CA THR A 184 -4.26 8.86 -25.19
C THR A 184 -5.48 9.46 -25.90
N ALA A 185 -6.14 8.68 -26.77
CA ALA A 185 -7.37 9.10 -27.44
C ALA A 185 -8.53 9.47 -26.48
N ASN A 186 -8.52 8.94 -25.26
CA ASN A 186 -9.50 9.27 -24.21
C ASN A 186 -9.00 10.34 -23.22
N GLY A 187 -7.92 11.06 -23.54
CA GLY A 187 -7.44 12.20 -22.76
C GLY A 187 -6.61 11.86 -21.53
N ARG A 188 -6.19 10.60 -21.36
CA ARG A 188 -5.34 10.17 -20.22
C ARG A 188 -3.89 10.51 -20.52
N GLU A 189 -3.20 11.10 -19.55
CA GLU A 189 -1.80 11.51 -19.68
C GLU A 189 -0.89 10.40 -19.17
N VAL A 190 -0.08 9.78 -20.05
CA VAL A 190 0.54 8.47 -19.78
C VAL A 190 2.05 8.43 -19.99
N ALA A 191 2.62 9.50 -20.54
CA ALA A 191 4.05 9.64 -20.81
C ALA A 191 4.47 11.10 -20.70
N ALA A 192 5.69 11.38 -20.20
CA ALA A 192 6.24 12.72 -20.10
C ALA A 192 7.60 12.80 -20.84
N PRO A 193 7.61 13.08 -22.16
CA PRO A 193 8.85 13.18 -22.93
C PRO A 193 9.74 14.36 -22.54
N VAL A 194 9.18 15.43 -21.96
CA VAL A 194 9.98 16.58 -21.50
C VAL A 194 9.56 16.99 -20.08
N VAL A 195 10.52 16.93 -19.15
CA VAL A 195 10.31 17.22 -17.73
C VAL A 195 11.34 18.24 -17.24
N LEU A 196 10.89 19.24 -16.49
CA LEU A 196 11.73 20.24 -15.83
C LEU A 196 11.79 19.98 -14.34
N TRP A 197 12.98 19.92 -13.78
CA TRP A 197 13.23 19.96 -12.34
C TRP A 197 13.80 21.32 -11.95
N GLU A 198 13.19 21.98 -10.98
CA GLU A 198 13.73 23.18 -10.35
C GLU A 198 14.19 22.84 -8.93
N ASN A 199 15.50 22.94 -8.68
CA ASN A 199 16.12 22.67 -7.38
C ASN A 199 16.04 23.90 -6.47
N VAL A 200 14.95 24.03 -5.73
CA VAL A 200 14.67 25.13 -4.80
C VAL A 200 15.40 24.99 -3.46
N GLY A 201 16.02 23.84 -3.20
CA GLY A 201 16.73 23.55 -1.95
C GLY A 201 17.90 22.57 -2.14
N GLY A 202 18.39 22.04 -1.02
CA GLY A 202 19.37 20.95 -1.00
C GLY A 202 20.73 21.24 -1.68
N PRO A 203 21.43 20.19 -2.13
CA PRO A 203 22.79 20.31 -2.69
C PRO A 203 22.85 21.01 -4.05
N PHE A 204 21.71 21.14 -4.76
CA PHE A 204 21.62 21.66 -6.13
C PHE A 204 20.91 23.02 -6.23
N LEU A 205 20.73 23.71 -5.09
CA LEU A 205 20.03 25.00 -4.97
C LEU A 205 20.34 25.96 -6.11
N GLY A 206 19.29 26.38 -6.83
CA GLY A 206 19.34 27.34 -7.92
C GLY A 206 19.39 26.73 -9.32
N GLY A 207 19.60 25.42 -9.46
CA GLY A 207 19.71 24.74 -10.76
C GLY A 207 18.37 24.34 -11.38
N ARG A 208 18.15 24.72 -12.65
CA ARG A 208 17.05 24.24 -13.51
C ARG A 208 17.53 23.12 -14.42
N TRP A 209 16.91 21.94 -14.35
CA TRP A 209 17.29 20.77 -15.14
C TRP A 209 16.15 20.35 -16.05
N LEU A 210 16.35 20.48 -17.36
CA LEU A 210 15.42 20.02 -18.38
C LEU A 210 15.86 18.66 -18.91
N PHE A 211 14.97 17.69 -18.86
CA PHE A 211 15.19 16.35 -19.37
C PHE A 211 14.29 16.14 -20.59
N VAL A 212 14.91 15.95 -21.75
CA VAL A 212 14.24 15.49 -22.98
C VAL A 212 14.50 14.00 -23.06
N ASN A 213 13.57 13.24 -22.50
CA ASN A 213 13.66 11.80 -22.24
C ASN A 213 13.37 10.96 -23.50
N GLN A 214 13.52 11.52 -24.70
CA GLN A 214 13.42 10.79 -25.95
C GLN A 214 14.54 11.20 -26.89
N THR A 215 14.80 10.38 -27.90
CA THR A 215 15.75 10.70 -28.97
C THR A 215 15.17 11.78 -29.89
N LEU A 216 16.02 12.66 -30.38
CA LEU A 216 15.63 13.66 -31.39
C LEU A 216 15.78 13.06 -32.78
N THR A 217 14.86 13.42 -33.68
CA THR A 217 14.88 12.96 -35.07
C THR A 217 15.70 13.90 -35.96
N ALA A 218 16.08 13.45 -37.16
CA ALA A 218 16.70 14.32 -38.16
C ALA A 218 15.80 15.53 -38.50
N SER A 219 14.47 15.32 -38.57
CA SER A 219 13.51 16.39 -38.85
C SER A 219 13.49 17.48 -37.78
N PHE A 220 13.78 17.16 -36.52
CA PHE A 220 13.90 18.16 -35.46
C PHE A 220 15.00 19.18 -35.77
N TRP A 221 16.16 18.71 -36.24
CA TRP A 221 17.30 19.58 -36.57
C TRP A 221 17.09 20.37 -37.85
N GLU A 222 16.43 19.78 -38.85
CA GLU A 222 16.05 20.47 -40.09
C GLU A 222 15.06 21.64 -39.83
N GLN A 223 14.29 21.58 -38.73
CA GLN A 223 13.30 22.59 -38.33
C GLN A 223 13.82 23.57 -37.26
N ASP A 224 15.08 23.99 -37.39
CA ASP A 224 15.77 24.92 -36.49
C ASP A 224 15.94 24.41 -35.04
N GLY A 225 16.10 23.09 -34.88
CA GLY A 225 16.28 22.44 -33.58
C GLY A 225 17.46 22.96 -32.76
N GLY A 226 18.51 23.48 -33.41
CA GLY A 226 19.65 24.11 -32.73
C GLY A 226 19.28 25.37 -31.95
N ALA A 227 18.46 26.25 -32.55
CA ALA A 227 17.95 27.43 -31.86
C ALA A 227 17.04 27.05 -30.69
N GLU A 228 16.30 25.96 -30.84
CA GLU A 228 15.39 25.46 -29.83
C GLU A 228 16.11 24.88 -28.60
N VAL A 229 17.12 24.04 -28.81
CA VAL A 229 17.97 23.53 -27.71
C VAL A 229 18.70 24.68 -27.02
N ARG A 230 19.13 25.70 -27.77
CA ARG A 230 19.70 26.92 -27.19
C ARG A 230 18.69 27.66 -26.31
N ARG A 231 17.43 27.77 -26.75
CA ARG A 231 16.35 28.40 -25.97
C ARG A 231 16.10 27.66 -24.65
N TRP A 232 16.12 26.33 -24.67
CA TRP A 232 16.05 25.51 -23.46
C TRP A 232 17.23 25.77 -22.53
N ALA A 233 18.45 25.78 -23.07
CA ALA A 233 19.66 26.04 -22.29
C ALA A 233 19.66 27.45 -21.66
N ALA A 234 19.25 28.47 -22.42
CA ALA A 234 19.06 29.83 -21.92
C ALA A 234 18.03 29.87 -20.77
N PHE A 235 16.88 29.21 -20.94
CA PHE A 235 15.88 29.11 -19.88
C PHE A 235 16.43 28.45 -18.60
N CYS A 236 17.24 27.39 -18.75
CA CYS A 236 17.89 26.72 -17.62
C CYS A 236 19.01 27.57 -16.97
N ALA A 237 19.67 28.45 -17.71
CA ALA A 237 20.74 29.31 -17.21
C ALA A 237 20.24 30.45 -16.30
N LYS A 238 18.96 30.84 -16.40
CA LYS A 238 18.37 31.96 -15.64
C LYS A 238 18.32 31.78 -14.12
N GLY A 239 18.52 30.56 -13.63
CA GLY A 239 18.35 30.22 -12.22
C GLY A 239 16.87 30.19 -11.81
N ILE A 240 16.59 30.11 -10.50
CA ILE A 240 15.24 29.85 -10.00
C ILE A 240 14.64 31.09 -9.34
N THR A 241 13.36 31.33 -9.63
CA THR A 241 12.49 32.19 -8.81
C THR A 241 11.37 31.32 -8.27
N GLU A 242 11.35 31.10 -6.96
CA GLU A 242 10.27 30.37 -6.30
C GLU A 242 9.10 31.32 -6.06
N LEU A 243 7.90 30.90 -6.47
CA LEU A 243 6.68 31.68 -6.39
C LEU A 243 5.58 30.83 -5.75
N TRP A 244 4.83 31.41 -4.82
CA TRP A 244 3.66 30.81 -4.22
C TRP A 244 2.50 31.80 -4.13
N ILE A 245 1.29 31.30 -4.35
CA ILE A 245 0.04 31.99 -4.00
C ILE A 245 -0.79 31.02 -3.14
N LYS A 246 -1.17 31.46 -1.93
CA LYS A 246 -1.88 30.60 -0.96
C LYS A 246 -2.99 31.39 -0.26
N PRO A 247 -4.20 30.85 -0.07
CA PRO A 247 -5.18 31.45 0.81
C PRO A 247 -4.74 31.31 2.27
N ASN A 248 -5.30 32.12 3.15
CA ASN A 248 -5.03 32.02 4.60
C ASN A 248 -5.72 30.80 5.25
N TYR A 249 -6.81 30.30 4.65
CA TYR A 249 -7.52 29.09 5.07
C TYR A 249 -8.01 28.33 3.83
N ALA A 250 -8.18 27.01 3.94
CA ALA A 250 -8.77 26.20 2.88
C ALA A 250 -10.30 26.31 2.81
N THR A 251 -10.96 26.66 3.92
CA THR A 251 -12.40 26.89 4.02
C THR A 251 -12.68 28.22 4.73
N TYR A 252 -13.68 28.97 4.27
CA TYR A 252 -14.12 30.23 4.86
C TYR A 252 -15.59 30.17 5.29
N GLU A 253 -15.85 30.65 6.50
CA GLU A 253 -17.20 30.77 7.05
C GLU A 253 -17.94 31.99 6.48
N SER A 254 -19.26 31.98 6.60
CA SER A 254 -20.09 33.11 6.17
C SER A 254 -19.67 34.42 6.86
N GLY A 255 -19.38 35.45 6.06
CA GLY A 255 -18.96 36.78 6.52
C GLY A 255 -17.45 36.96 6.68
N GLU A 256 -16.66 35.90 6.51
CA GLU A 256 -15.21 36.02 6.44
C GLU A 256 -14.74 36.49 5.07
N ARG A 257 -13.49 36.96 5.02
CA ARG A 257 -12.82 37.38 3.78
C ARG A 257 -11.57 36.58 3.53
N ALA A 258 -11.41 36.13 2.30
CA ALA A 258 -10.18 35.51 1.87
C ALA A 258 -9.04 36.53 1.81
N ILE A 259 -7.84 36.10 2.24
CA ILE A 259 -6.60 36.83 2.07
C ILE A 259 -5.65 35.88 1.35
N LEU A 260 -5.18 36.29 0.18
CA LEU A 260 -4.14 35.57 -0.54
C LEU A 260 -2.77 36.06 -0.07
N THR A 261 -1.82 35.15 0.07
CA THR A 261 -0.43 35.45 0.38
C THR A 261 0.41 35.10 -0.84
N LEU A 262 0.97 36.13 -1.48
CA LEU A 262 1.97 36.01 -2.54
C LEU A 262 3.36 35.93 -1.87
N GLN A 263 4.09 34.85 -2.12
CA GLN A 263 5.48 34.68 -1.69
C GLN A 263 6.37 34.57 -2.91
N ALA A 264 7.50 35.28 -2.90
CA ALA A 264 8.43 35.26 -4.02
C ALA A 264 9.88 35.37 -3.52
N GLN A 265 10.78 34.58 -4.11
CA GLN A 265 12.21 34.66 -3.80
C GLN A 265 13.05 34.14 -4.97
N ARG A 266 14.11 34.86 -5.33
CA ARG A 266 15.18 34.35 -6.21
C ARG A 266 16.09 33.43 -5.40
N LEU A 267 16.39 32.24 -5.93
CA LEU A 267 17.17 31.22 -5.24
C LEU A 267 18.44 30.89 -6.03
N GLY A 268 19.57 30.83 -5.33
CA GLY A 268 20.86 30.42 -5.90
C GLY A 268 22.02 30.65 -4.94
N ARG A 269 23.04 29.78 -4.99
CA ARG A 269 24.17 29.79 -4.04
C ARG A 269 25.04 31.04 -4.11
N ASN A 270 25.32 31.52 -5.32
CA ASN A 270 26.15 32.68 -5.63
C ASN A 270 25.30 33.85 -6.14
N LEU A 271 24.00 33.87 -5.79
CA LEU A 271 23.08 34.94 -6.18
C LEU A 271 23.45 36.26 -5.49
N THR A 272 23.44 37.37 -6.24
CA THR A 272 23.52 38.70 -5.62
C THR A 272 22.18 39.03 -4.98
N VAL A 273 22.12 38.93 -3.64
CA VAL A 273 20.87 38.98 -2.86
C VAL A 273 20.00 40.21 -3.15
N HIS A 274 20.59 41.37 -3.47
CA HIS A 274 19.85 42.61 -3.68
C HIS A 274 19.48 42.93 -5.12
N GLU A 275 19.89 42.12 -6.10
CA GLU A 275 19.55 42.36 -7.50
C GLU A 275 18.06 42.02 -7.75
N PRO A 276 17.23 43.01 -8.13
CA PRO A 276 15.80 42.79 -8.33
C PRO A 276 15.50 42.23 -9.73
N GLN A 277 14.47 41.39 -9.81
CA GLN A 277 13.76 41.04 -11.04
C GLN A 277 12.33 41.54 -10.93
N HIS A 278 11.86 42.29 -11.92
CA HIS A 278 10.49 42.78 -11.96
C HIS A 278 9.55 41.67 -12.43
N TRP A 279 8.63 41.26 -11.55
CA TRP A 279 7.59 40.28 -11.87
C TRP A 279 6.21 40.93 -11.79
N THR A 280 5.35 40.67 -12.78
CA THR A 280 3.95 41.11 -12.79
C THR A 280 3.04 39.91 -12.57
N PHE A 281 2.16 39.99 -11.58
CA PHE A 281 1.23 38.94 -11.19
C PHE A 281 -0.19 39.37 -11.51
N ARG A 282 -0.88 38.63 -12.38
CA ARG A 282 -2.30 38.81 -12.71
C ARG A 282 -3.09 37.69 -12.02
N ILE A 283 -3.87 38.06 -11.01
CA ILE A 283 -4.55 37.12 -10.12
C ILE A 283 -6.06 37.23 -10.36
N SER A 284 -6.71 36.08 -10.58
CA SER A 284 -8.17 35.96 -10.64
C SER A 284 -8.66 34.96 -9.59
N VAL A 285 -9.72 35.32 -8.85
CA VAL A 285 -10.45 34.45 -7.93
C VAL A 285 -11.87 34.30 -8.46
N LYS A 286 -12.33 33.08 -8.74
CA LYS A 286 -13.64 32.80 -9.35
C LYS A 286 -14.38 31.71 -8.57
N HIS A 287 -15.68 31.88 -8.38
CA HIS A 287 -16.54 30.82 -7.84
C HIS A 287 -16.91 29.81 -8.94
N ASP A 288 -16.79 28.51 -8.68
CA ASP A 288 -17.00 27.45 -9.67
C ASP A 288 -18.45 27.40 -10.21
N GLY A 289 -19.44 27.83 -9.42
CA GLY A 289 -20.86 27.79 -9.78
C GLY A 289 -21.50 29.14 -10.08
N ASP A 290 -20.74 30.24 -10.08
CA ASP A 290 -21.26 31.60 -10.27
C ASP A 290 -20.22 32.48 -10.97
N GLU A 291 -20.29 32.53 -12.30
CA GLU A 291 -19.37 33.34 -13.12
C GLU A 291 -19.43 34.84 -12.79
N SER A 292 -20.52 35.33 -12.18
CA SER A 292 -20.61 36.74 -11.74
C SER A 292 -19.79 37.02 -10.48
N SER A 293 -19.36 35.98 -9.77
CA SER A 293 -18.54 36.05 -8.56
C SER A 293 -17.06 35.89 -8.91
N GLU A 294 -16.50 36.95 -9.51
CA GLU A 294 -15.09 37.04 -9.90
C GLU A 294 -14.41 38.27 -9.29
N TRP A 295 -13.17 38.11 -8.85
CA TRP A 295 -12.29 39.18 -8.43
C TRP A 295 -10.95 39.10 -9.17
N ASN A 296 -10.52 40.22 -9.73
CA ASN A 296 -9.26 40.34 -10.46
C ASN A 296 -8.35 41.36 -9.78
N HIS A 297 -7.04 41.06 -9.77
CA HIS A 297 -6.03 41.93 -9.22
C HIS A 297 -4.74 41.83 -10.02
N THR A 298 -3.99 42.93 -10.10
CA THR A 298 -2.67 42.94 -10.71
C THR A 298 -1.70 43.66 -9.80
N VAL A 299 -0.56 43.04 -9.58
CA VAL A 299 0.51 43.59 -8.74
C VAL A 299 1.86 43.32 -9.38
N THR A 300 2.77 44.29 -9.27
CA THR A 300 4.16 44.14 -9.69
C THR A 300 5.04 44.10 -8.45
N VAL A 301 5.99 43.17 -8.42
CA VAL A 301 6.91 42.95 -7.30
C VAL A 301 8.34 42.87 -7.81
N ASP A 302 9.24 43.55 -7.10
CA ASP A 302 10.69 43.44 -7.29
C ASP A 302 11.18 42.24 -6.49
N VAL A 303 11.33 41.10 -7.16
CA VAL A 303 11.75 39.85 -6.52
C VAL A 303 13.28 39.81 -6.45
N THR A 304 13.81 39.66 -5.24
CA THR A 304 15.25 39.61 -4.96
C THR A 304 15.62 38.27 -4.33
N GLY A 305 16.87 38.10 -3.88
CA GLY A 305 17.26 36.96 -3.06
C GLY A 305 16.68 36.98 -1.64
N GLN A 306 16.01 38.07 -1.23
CA GLN A 306 15.29 38.14 0.04
C GLN A 306 13.88 37.58 -0.08
N PHE A 307 13.41 36.95 0.98
CA PHE A 307 12.04 36.42 1.05
C PHE A 307 11.02 37.56 1.01
N HIS A 308 10.26 37.65 -0.08
CA HIS A 308 9.19 38.62 -0.23
C HIS A 308 7.85 37.98 0.14
N VAL A 309 7.04 38.69 0.93
CA VAL A 309 5.68 38.29 1.30
C VAL A 309 4.74 39.47 1.17
N GLN A 310 3.67 39.29 0.39
CA GLN A 310 2.61 40.27 0.25
C GLN A 310 1.25 39.64 0.53
N ARG A 311 0.47 40.25 1.43
CA ARG A 311 -0.90 39.84 1.74
C ARG A 311 -1.88 40.68 0.93
N ILE A 312 -2.77 40.02 0.20
CA ILE A 312 -3.71 40.62 -0.74
C ILE A 312 -5.13 40.24 -0.33
N PRO A 313 -5.90 41.17 0.28
CA PRO A 313 -7.29 40.93 0.62
C PRO A 313 -8.13 40.74 -0.64
N VAL A 314 -8.93 39.68 -0.70
CA VAL A 314 -9.88 39.44 -1.79
C VAL A 314 -11.15 40.25 -1.48
N ALA A 315 -11.43 41.26 -2.30
CA ALA A 315 -12.61 42.11 -2.13
C ALA A 315 -13.86 41.46 -2.75
N LEU A 316 -14.14 40.23 -2.31
CA LEU A 316 -15.27 39.42 -2.76
C LEU A 316 -15.94 38.82 -1.52
N ASP A 317 -17.27 38.87 -1.47
CA ASP A 317 -18.02 38.18 -0.43
C ASP A 317 -18.03 36.67 -0.75
N ILE A 318 -17.48 35.86 0.14
CA ILE A 318 -17.35 34.42 -0.07
C ILE A 318 -18.71 33.74 0.14
N LYS A 319 -19.20 33.09 -0.91
CA LYS A 319 -20.43 32.28 -0.92
C LYS A 319 -20.07 30.81 -0.69
N ARG A 320 -21.05 29.98 -0.35
CA ARG A 320 -20.88 28.51 -0.32
C ARG A 320 -20.40 27.99 -1.67
N GLY A 321 -19.48 27.03 -1.66
CA GLY A 321 -18.96 26.39 -2.87
C GLY A 321 -17.46 26.59 -3.08
N ALA A 322 -16.92 25.94 -4.12
CA ALA A 322 -15.51 25.99 -4.44
C ALA A 322 -15.13 27.29 -5.17
N TYR A 323 -13.94 27.80 -4.87
CA TYR A 323 -13.31 28.94 -5.54
C TYR A 323 -11.96 28.52 -6.13
N ARG A 324 -11.72 28.94 -7.37
CA ARG A 324 -10.44 28.79 -8.06
C ARG A 324 -9.66 30.10 -8.03
N VAL A 325 -8.37 29.99 -7.78
CA VAL A 325 -7.40 31.07 -7.79
C VAL A 325 -6.36 30.78 -8.85
N VAL A 326 -6.30 31.62 -9.88
CA VAL A 326 -5.30 31.53 -10.94
C VAL A 326 -4.43 32.78 -10.88
N CYS A 327 -3.11 32.59 -10.82
CA CYS A 327 -2.13 33.65 -10.85
C CYS A 327 -1.20 33.44 -12.05
N GLU A 328 -1.31 34.29 -13.07
CA GLU A 328 -0.35 34.35 -14.16
C GLU A 328 0.75 35.34 -13.79
N ALA A 329 1.95 34.81 -13.55
CA ALA A 329 3.15 35.58 -13.23
C ALA A 329 4.04 35.71 -14.47
N GLU A 330 4.38 36.94 -14.82
CA GLU A 330 5.24 37.30 -15.94
C GLU A 330 6.55 37.88 -15.40
N GLY A 331 7.66 37.19 -15.68
CA GLY A 331 9.01 37.59 -15.32
C GLY A 331 9.65 38.56 -16.31
N PRO A 332 10.84 39.09 -16.00
CA PRO A 332 11.46 40.21 -16.72
C PRO A 332 11.77 39.94 -18.21
N ASP A 333 11.95 38.67 -18.58
CA ASP A 333 12.27 38.28 -19.96
C ASP A 333 11.07 37.64 -20.70
N GLY A 334 9.85 37.87 -20.21
CA GLY A 334 8.64 37.24 -20.73
C GLY A 334 8.44 35.78 -20.28
N GLU A 335 9.16 35.33 -19.24
CA GLU A 335 8.91 34.03 -18.61
C GLU A 335 7.51 34.02 -18.00
N ILE A 336 6.67 33.05 -18.37
CA ILE A 336 5.31 32.89 -17.83
C ILE A 336 5.27 31.71 -16.86
N ARG A 337 4.67 31.94 -15.69
CA ARG A 337 4.31 30.91 -14.70
C ARG A 337 2.82 31.03 -14.37
N ARG A 338 2.07 29.94 -14.51
CA ARG A 338 0.67 29.90 -14.04
C ARG A 338 0.57 29.09 -12.75
N LEU A 339 0.33 29.78 -11.64
CA LEU A 339 0.10 29.18 -10.34
C LEU A 339 -1.41 28.96 -10.17
N ARG A 340 -1.79 27.76 -9.72
CA ARG A 340 -3.16 27.39 -9.44
C ARG A 340 -3.32 27.03 -7.98
N GLN A 341 -4.42 27.50 -7.41
CA GLN A 341 -4.76 27.35 -6.01
C GLN A 341 -6.29 27.39 -5.87
N GLY A 342 -6.84 26.99 -4.73
CA GLY A 342 -8.28 27.10 -4.48
C GLY A 342 -8.62 27.12 -3.00
N PHE A 343 -9.87 27.47 -2.69
CA PHE A 343 -10.46 27.34 -1.35
C PHE A 343 -11.98 27.13 -1.46
N TRP A 344 -12.61 26.77 -0.35
CA TRP A 344 -14.07 26.65 -0.23
C TRP A 344 -14.66 27.81 0.57
N GLY A 345 -15.84 28.26 0.18
CA GLY A 345 -16.80 28.78 1.15
C GLY A 345 -17.57 27.61 1.75
N ALA A 346 -17.70 27.58 3.08
CA ALA A 346 -18.30 26.47 3.82
C ALA A 346 -19.67 26.06 3.23
N ASP A 347 -19.85 24.77 2.96
CA ASP A 347 -21.08 24.22 2.39
C ASP A 347 -21.55 22.98 3.17
N PRO A 348 -22.15 23.19 4.37
CA PRO A 348 -22.69 22.07 5.15
C PRO A 348 -23.83 21.34 4.42
N GLN A 349 -24.52 21.97 3.49
CA GLN A 349 -25.60 21.32 2.74
C GLN A 349 -25.04 20.24 1.80
N LEU A 350 -23.89 20.51 1.16
CA LEU A 350 -23.19 19.52 0.35
C LEU A 350 -22.75 18.31 1.19
N LEU A 351 -22.12 18.54 2.34
CA LEU A 351 -21.67 17.46 3.24
C LEU A 351 -22.84 16.61 3.77
N GLN A 352 -24.00 17.23 4.01
CA GLN A 352 -25.21 16.57 4.54
C GLN A 352 -26.03 15.82 3.47
N ALA A 353 -25.71 15.98 2.19
CA ALA A 353 -26.49 15.38 1.11
C ALA A 353 -26.31 13.85 1.04
N GLY A 354 -27.40 13.12 0.77
CA GLY A 354 -27.41 11.65 0.64
C GLY A 354 -27.52 10.91 1.98
N SER A 355 -27.24 9.61 1.96
CA SER A 355 -27.16 8.77 3.15
C SER A 355 -25.71 8.43 3.53
N PRO A 356 -25.39 8.19 4.82
CA PRO A 356 -24.10 7.62 5.20
C PRO A 356 -23.93 6.23 4.58
N VAL A 357 -22.69 5.88 4.22
CA VAL A 357 -22.35 4.49 3.90
C VAL A 357 -22.48 3.64 5.17
N THR A 358 -23.15 2.49 5.04
CA THR A 358 -23.30 1.48 6.10
C THR A 358 -22.74 0.14 5.62
N CYS A 359 -22.84 -0.91 6.41
CA CYS A 359 -22.43 -2.25 5.99
C CYS A 359 -23.35 -3.35 6.51
N ASN A 360 -23.31 -4.49 5.81
CA ASN A 360 -23.85 -5.77 6.27
C ASN A 360 -22.69 -6.72 6.59
N ARG A 361 -22.95 -8.04 6.65
CA ARG A 361 -21.91 -9.07 6.90
C ARG A 361 -20.73 -9.05 5.93
N ASP A 362 -20.95 -8.72 4.67
CA ASP A 362 -19.93 -8.89 3.62
C ASP A 362 -19.58 -7.62 2.86
N TYR A 363 -20.52 -6.67 2.73
CA TYR A 363 -20.35 -5.51 1.83
C TYR A 363 -20.85 -4.21 2.44
N PHE A 364 -20.30 -3.12 1.91
CA PHE A 364 -20.76 -1.77 2.17
C PHE A 364 -22.01 -1.45 1.35
N ILE A 365 -22.89 -0.63 1.91
CA ILE A 365 -24.17 -0.23 1.34
C ILE A 365 -24.22 1.30 1.26
N LYS A 366 -24.44 1.82 0.06
CA LYS A 366 -24.61 3.25 -0.21
C LYS A 366 -25.97 3.46 -0.87
N ASP A 367 -26.80 4.31 -0.27
CA ASP A 367 -28.15 4.64 -0.76
C ASP A 367 -29.00 3.39 -1.06
N GLY A 368 -28.90 2.38 -0.18
CA GLY A 368 -29.65 1.11 -0.26
C GLY A 368 -29.10 0.09 -1.26
N ARG A 369 -27.99 0.37 -1.95
CA ARG A 369 -27.36 -0.54 -2.91
C ARG A 369 -25.97 -0.96 -2.44
N PRO A 370 -25.52 -2.19 -2.74
CA PRO A 370 -24.14 -2.59 -2.47
C PRO A 370 -23.13 -1.66 -3.16
N MET A 371 -21.97 -1.53 -2.53
CA MET A 371 -20.84 -0.73 -3.00
C MET A 371 -19.55 -1.57 -2.90
N PRO A 372 -19.26 -2.43 -3.89
CA PRO A 372 -17.95 -3.06 -4.00
C PRO A 372 -16.87 -1.98 -4.13
N VAL A 373 -15.81 -2.08 -3.32
CA VAL A 373 -14.83 -1.01 -3.18
C VAL A 373 -13.73 -1.15 -4.22
N VAL A 374 -13.63 -0.12 -5.07
CA VAL A 374 -12.44 0.16 -5.88
C VAL A 374 -11.93 1.48 -5.35
N GLY A 375 -11.01 1.39 -4.38
CA GLY A 375 -10.54 2.54 -3.63
C GLY A 375 -9.09 2.90 -3.92
N MET A 376 -8.70 4.05 -3.39
CA MET A 376 -7.36 4.62 -3.56
C MET A 376 -6.93 5.40 -2.33
N THR A 377 -5.72 5.17 -1.84
CA THR A 377 -5.12 6.07 -0.86
C THR A 377 -4.71 7.36 -1.56
N TYR A 378 -4.91 8.50 -0.92
CA TYR A 378 -4.62 9.80 -1.51
C TYR A 378 -3.83 10.72 -0.59
N MET A 379 -2.72 11.22 -1.15
CA MET A 379 -2.02 12.42 -0.75
C MET A 379 -1.78 13.25 -2.02
N THR A 380 -1.77 14.57 -1.87
CA THR A 380 -1.71 15.51 -3.00
C THR A 380 -0.41 15.41 -3.80
N SER A 381 -0.47 15.72 -5.09
CA SER A 381 0.69 15.63 -5.99
C SER A 381 1.74 16.72 -5.78
N ASP A 382 1.38 17.86 -5.16
CA ASP A 382 2.21 19.07 -5.09
C ASP A 382 3.05 19.20 -3.81
N VAL A 383 2.50 18.80 -2.66
CA VAL A 383 3.16 18.87 -1.34
C VAL A 383 3.14 17.54 -0.57
N ALA A 384 2.64 16.46 -1.19
CA ALA A 384 2.54 15.12 -0.62
C ALA A 384 1.93 15.09 0.80
N ARG A 385 2.60 14.47 1.79
CA ARG A 385 2.08 14.33 3.17
C ARG A 385 1.88 15.67 3.91
N LYS A 386 2.30 16.80 3.35
CA LYS A 386 2.12 18.14 3.93
C LYS A 386 0.78 18.78 3.55
N PHE A 387 -0.09 18.08 2.82
CA PHE A 387 -1.33 18.62 2.24
C PHE A 387 -2.30 19.26 3.25
N LEU A 388 -2.38 18.79 4.50
CA LEU A 388 -3.23 19.43 5.50
C LEU A 388 -2.66 20.75 6.03
N PHE A 389 -1.34 20.95 5.95
CA PHE A 389 -0.62 22.17 6.35
C PHE A 389 -0.38 23.14 5.19
N LEU A 390 -0.43 22.64 3.96
CA LEU A 390 -0.31 23.40 2.72
C LEU A 390 -1.45 23.01 1.77
N PRO A 391 -2.71 23.30 2.14
CA PRO A 391 -3.86 22.85 1.37
C PRO A 391 -3.92 23.48 -0.01
N ASN A 392 -4.31 22.67 -1.00
CA ASN A 392 -4.57 23.12 -2.36
C ASN A 392 -5.77 22.43 -2.96
N THR A 393 -6.94 23.06 -2.84
CA THR A 393 -8.21 22.45 -3.25
C THR A 393 -8.36 22.35 -4.76
N ASP A 394 -7.63 23.14 -5.56
CA ASP A 394 -7.63 23.02 -7.03
C ASP A 394 -6.92 21.73 -7.47
N VAL A 395 -5.81 21.38 -6.82
CA VAL A 395 -5.11 20.10 -7.05
C VAL A 395 -5.98 18.93 -6.60
N TRP A 396 -6.58 19.02 -5.41
CA TRP A 396 -7.48 17.97 -4.91
C TRP A 396 -8.68 17.78 -5.82
N ASP A 397 -9.30 18.85 -6.32
CA ASP A 397 -10.45 18.78 -7.23
C ASP A 397 -10.09 18.05 -8.53
N ARG A 398 -8.94 18.36 -9.13
CA ARG A 398 -8.48 17.70 -10.36
C ARG A 398 -8.14 16.23 -10.12
N ASP A 399 -7.37 15.92 -9.08
CA ASP A 399 -6.96 14.56 -8.79
C ASP A 399 -8.18 13.69 -8.42
N MET A 400 -9.13 14.21 -7.64
CA MET A 400 -10.37 13.51 -7.28
C MET A 400 -11.31 13.33 -8.47
N ALA A 401 -11.38 14.30 -9.38
CA ALA A 401 -12.10 14.14 -10.64
C ALA A 401 -11.48 13.03 -11.50
N GLN A 402 -10.16 12.98 -11.59
CA GLN A 402 -9.43 11.93 -12.32
C GLN A 402 -9.67 10.56 -11.68
N MET A 403 -9.56 10.45 -10.35
CA MET A 403 -9.85 9.21 -9.63
C MET A 403 -11.29 8.75 -9.87
N ARG A 404 -12.28 9.65 -9.79
CA ARG A 404 -13.67 9.32 -10.09
C ARG A 404 -13.86 8.86 -11.53
N GLY A 405 -13.17 9.50 -12.48
CA GLY A 405 -13.13 9.09 -13.89
C GLY A 405 -12.51 7.70 -14.09
N ALA A 406 -11.59 7.30 -13.21
CA ALA A 406 -11.03 5.95 -13.15
C ALA A 406 -11.93 4.92 -12.45
N GLY A 407 -13.17 5.28 -12.09
CA GLY A 407 -14.11 4.40 -11.40
C GLY A 407 -13.77 4.16 -9.93
N ILE A 408 -12.88 4.97 -9.34
CA ILE A 408 -12.61 4.93 -7.89
C ILE A 408 -13.83 5.51 -7.17
N ASN A 409 -14.29 4.81 -6.14
CA ASN A 409 -15.46 5.19 -5.35
C ASN A 409 -15.14 5.51 -3.87
N TRP A 410 -13.90 5.24 -3.44
CA TRP A 410 -13.47 5.40 -2.05
C TRP A 410 -12.03 5.93 -1.96
N ILE A 411 -11.83 6.99 -1.19
CA ILE A 411 -10.52 7.51 -0.83
C ILE A 411 -10.16 7.13 0.59
N ARG A 412 -8.94 6.67 0.81
CA ARG A 412 -8.34 6.63 2.15
C ARG A 412 -7.30 7.73 2.30
N THR A 413 -7.36 8.47 3.40
CA THR A 413 -6.38 9.52 3.71
C THR A 413 -6.34 9.74 5.22
N GLY A 414 -5.53 10.68 5.70
CA GLY A 414 -5.54 11.04 7.11
C GLY A 414 -4.29 11.75 7.57
N ILE A 415 -3.99 11.58 8.86
CA ILE A 415 -2.88 12.21 9.55
C ILE A 415 -1.80 11.15 9.79
N TRP A 416 -0.67 11.33 9.10
CA TRP A 416 0.45 10.39 9.17
C TRP A 416 1.49 10.77 10.22
N THR A 417 1.67 12.09 10.42
CA THR A 417 2.67 12.69 11.33
C THR A 417 2.24 14.09 11.78
N ALA A 418 3.10 14.74 12.56
CA ALA A 418 2.99 16.12 13.02
C ALA A 418 1.76 16.39 13.90
N TYR A 419 1.33 15.40 14.70
CA TYR A 419 0.18 15.53 15.61
C TYR A 419 0.24 16.78 16.49
N ARG A 420 1.42 17.16 16.97
CA ARG A 420 1.64 18.39 17.76
C ARG A 420 1.46 19.68 16.98
N ASN A 421 1.68 19.67 15.67
CA ASN A 421 1.36 20.83 14.83
C ASN A 421 -0.16 21.01 14.65
N ILE A 422 -0.92 19.91 14.80
CA ILE A 422 -2.38 19.92 14.70
C ILE A 422 -3.01 20.24 16.04
N MET A 423 -2.54 19.62 17.14
CA MET A 423 -2.94 19.91 18.50
C MET A 423 -1.71 19.92 19.40
N GLN A 424 -1.11 21.10 19.58
CA GLN A 424 0.13 21.26 20.35
C GLN A 424 -0.11 20.98 21.84
N VAL A 425 -1.20 21.52 22.36
CA VAL A 425 -1.67 21.37 23.75
C VAL A 425 -3.02 20.67 23.71
N ASP A 426 -3.21 19.69 24.60
CA ASP A 426 -4.47 18.98 24.80
C ASP A 426 -5.70 19.93 24.75
N GLY A 427 -6.66 19.60 23.88
CA GLY A 427 -7.91 20.34 23.70
C GLY A 427 -7.83 21.58 22.81
N HIS A 428 -6.66 21.94 22.27
CA HIS A 428 -6.47 23.14 21.45
C HIS A 428 -5.98 22.79 20.03
N ALA A 429 -6.88 22.25 19.22
CA ALA A 429 -6.62 21.95 17.81
C ALA A 429 -6.50 23.23 16.95
N SER A 430 -5.65 23.18 15.92
CA SER A 430 -5.40 24.26 14.99
C SER A 430 -6.57 24.44 14.03
N GLU A 431 -7.22 25.61 14.07
CA GLU A 431 -8.32 25.96 13.17
C GLU A 431 -7.91 25.93 11.69
N GLU A 432 -6.64 26.23 11.38
CA GLU A 432 -6.12 26.14 10.02
C GLU A 432 -6.19 24.71 9.48
N VAL A 433 -5.76 23.73 10.29
CA VAL A 433 -5.79 22.31 9.90
C VAL A 433 -7.22 21.79 9.85
N MET A 434 -8.08 22.20 10.79
CA MET A 434 -9.50 21.80 10.78
C MET A 434 -10.18 22.25 9.48
N ARG A 435 -9.90 23.48 9.02
CA ARG A 435 -10.44 24.00 7.76
C ARG A 435 -9.88 23.31 6.52
N SER A 436 -8.65 22.82 6.58
CA SER A 436 -8.09 21.93 5.54
C SER A 436 -8.83 20.61 5.47
N ILE A 437 -9.16 19.99 6.61
CA ILE A 437 -9.96 18.76 6.66
C ILE A 437 -11.36 19.01 6.10
N ASP A 438 -12.02 20.12 6.49
CA ASP A 438 -13.34 20.47 5.95
C ASP A 438 -13.30 20.60 4.42
N ALA A 439 -12.31 21.32 3.89
CA ALA A 439 -12.13 21.54 2.45
C ALA A 439 -11.86 20.23 1.71
N PHE A 440 -11.07 19.33 2.31
CA PHE A 440 -10.79 18.02 1.72
C PHE A 440 -12.08 17.20 1.59
N LEU A 441 -12.87 17.11 2.66
CA LEU A 441 -14.13 16.36 2.66
C LEU A 441 -15.17 16.98 1.73
N LEU A 442 -15.24 18.32 1.63
CA LEU A 442 -16.07 19.02 0.64
C LEU A 442 -15.66 18.67 -0.80
N THR A 443 -14.35 18.64 -1.06
CA THR A 443 -13.81 18.33 -2.39
C THR A 443 -14.09 16.86 -2.75
N ALA A 444 -13.93 15.92 -1.83
CA ALA A 444 -14.31 14.52 -2.04
C ALA A 444 -15.82 14.36 -2.26
N LYS A 445 -16.64 15.09 -1.51
CA LYS A 445 -18.10 15.05 -1.64
C LYS A 445 -18.58 15.58 -2.99
N LYS A 446 -17.94 16.63 -3.53
CA LYS A 446 -18.21 17.17 -4.88
C LYS A 446 -18.10 16.09 -5.97
N HIS A 447 -17.22 15.09 -5.78
CA HIS A 447 -16.98 13.99 -6.73
C HIS A 447 -17.63 12.66 -6.33
N ASP A 448 -18.54 12.67 -5.34
CA ASP A 448 -19.24 11.49 -4.83
C ASP A 448 -18.31 10.38 -4.30
N LEU A 449 -17.18 10.77 -3.70
CA LEU A 449 -16.19 9.86 -3.12
C LEU A 449 -16.44 9.67 -1.61
N GLN A 450 -16.50 8.41 -1.18
CA GLN A 450 -16.45 8.05 0.25
C GLN A 450 -15.02 8.29 0.77
N VAL A 451 -14.87 8.74 2.01
CA VAL A 451 -13.57 9.00 2.63
C VAL A 451 -13.41 8.21 3.93
N THR A 452 -12.41 7.33 3.99
CA THR A 452 -11.88 6.85 5.28
C THR A 452 -10.80 7.81 5.74
N PHE A 453 -10.99 8.44 6.91
CA PHE A 453 -10.02 9.37 7.50
C PHE A 453 -9.30 8.73 8.69
N THR A 454 -7.99 8.51 8.55
CA THR A 454 -7.11 7.87 9.53
C THR A 454 -6.56 8.89 10.54
N PHE A 455 -6.72 8.64 11.84
CA PHE A 455 -6.27 9.55 12.90
C PHE A 455 -4.82 9.36 13.34
N PHE A 456 -4.33 8.12 13.39
CA PHE A 456 -2.99 7.79 13.86
C PHE A 456 -2.28 6.82 12.89
N SER A 457 -0.95 6.82 12.88
CA SER A 457 -0.14 5.92 12.03
C SER A 457 0.19 4.60 12.72
N PHE A 458 1.28 4.54 13.48
CA PHE A 458 1.79 3.27 14.07
C PHE A 458 1.63 3.19 15.59
N THR A 459 1.67 4.35 16.24
CA THR A 459 1.37 4.52 17.66
C THR A 459 0.64 5.85 17.87
N PRO A 460 -0.42 5.90 18.70
CA PRO A 460 -1.07 7.15 19.05
C PRO A 460 -0.10 8.12 19.74
N GLU A 461 -0.31 9.43 19.54
CA GLU A 461 0.42 10.46 20.28
C GLU A 461 0.03 10.41 21.77
N THR A 462 1.02 10.61 22.66
CA THR A 462 0.80 10.55 24.12
C THR A 462 0.34 11.87 24.72
N TRP A 463 0.48 12.97 23.98
CA TRP A 463 0.33 14.32 24.52
C TRP A 463 1.13 14.51 25.81
N GLU A 464 0.53 14.96 26.90
CA GLU A 464 1.23 15.14 28.18
C GLU A 464 1.22 13.88 29.07
N GLY A 465 0.80 12.73 28.53
CA GLY A 465 0.88 11.42 29.16
C GLY A 465 2.19 10.68 28.89
N GLN A 466 2.29 9.45 29.39
CA GLN A 466 3.50 8.61 29.32
C GLN A 466 3.33 7.35 28.46
N ASN A 467 2.13 6.76 28.45
CA ASN A 467 1.83 5.56 27.65
C ASN A 467 0.72 5.86 26.63
N PRO A 468 0.85 5.47 25.35
CA PRO A 468 -0.12 5.83 24.32
C PRO A 468 -1.45 5.08 24.39
N TYR A 469 -1.50 3.91 25.03
CA TYR A 469 -2.69 3.06 25.07
C TYR A 469 -3.32 2.95 26.46
N LEU A 470 -2.52 3.06 27.52
CA LEU A 470 -2.91 2.70 28.89
C LEU A 470 -2.95 3.88 29.86
N ASP A 471 -2.27 5.00 29.55
CA ASP A 471 -2.33 6.21 30.39
C ASP A 471 -3.65 6.94 30.12
N PRO A 472 -4.56 7.07 31.12
CA PRO A 472 -5.82 7.78 30.95
C PRO A 472 -5.66 9.21 30.45
N ARG A 473 -4.54 9.87 30.78
CA ARG A 473 -4.25 11.23 30.29
C ARG A 473 -4.04 11.24 28.78
N SER A 474 -3.27 10.29 28.24
CA SER A 474 -3.05 10.16 26.81
C SER A 474 -4.34 9.85 26.07
N VAL A 475 -5.11 8.87 26.55
CA VAL A 475 -6.36 8.43 25.91
C VAL A 475 -7.40 9.55 25.91
N GLU A 476 -7.52 10.32 27.00
CA GLU A 476 -8.41 11.48 27.04
C GLU A 476 -7.97 12.60 26.08
N ALA A 477 -6.68 12.85 25.91
CA ALA A 477 -6.18 13.80 24.92
C ALA A 477 -6.46 13.32 23.48
N GLN A 478 -6.28 12.01 23.21
CA GLN A 478 -6.64 11.39 21.93
C GLN A 478 -8.14 11.54 21.62
N LYS A 479 -9.03 11.34 22.60
CA LYS A 479 -10.46 11.62 22.43
C LYS A 479 -10.71 13.07 22.08
N ARG A 480 -10.11 14.04 22.80
CA ARG A 480 -10.29 15.47 22.49
C ARG A 480 -9.77 15.82 21.10
N PHE A 481 -8.67 15.22 20.68
CA PHE A 481 -8.14 15.33 19.32
C PHE A 481 -9.16 14.83 18.29
N ILE A 482 -9.63 13.59 18.41
CA ILE A 482 -10.64 13.00 17.52
C ILE A 482 -11.92 13.84 17.51
N ARG A 483 -12.42 14.24 18.68
CA ARG A 483 -13.63 15.07 18.84
C ARG A 483 -13.52 16.43 18.16
N SER A 484 -12.33 17.02 18.08
CA SER A 484 -12.13 18.28 17.36
C SER A 484 -12.46 18.16 15.86
N ILE A 485 -12.28 16.96 15.30
CA ILE A 485 -12.58 16.63 13.90
C ILE A 485 -14.02 16.12 13.77
N VAL A 486 -14.37 15.03 14.47
CA VAL A 486 -15.65 14.34 14.24
C VAL A 486 -16.87 15.20 14.59
N THR A 487 -16.75 16.12 15.56
CA THR A 487 -17.85 17.03 15.92
C THR A 487 -18.21 18.00 14.79
N ARG A 488 -17.22 18.44 13.99
CA ARG A 488 -17.46 19.29 12.81
C ARG A 488 -18.17 18.53 11.69
N HIS A 489 -17.95 17.21 11.64
CA HIS A 489 -18.44 16.34 10.58
C HIS A 489 -19.58 15.40 11.00
N LYS A 490 -20.22 15.61 12.14
CA LYS A 490 -21.29 14.72 12.66
C LYS A 490 -22.46 14.47 11.70
N ASP A 491 -22.71 15.42 10.80
CA ASP A 491 -23.81 15.33 9.81
C ASP A 491 -23.28 15.00 8.39
N THR A 492 -21.97 14.78 8.23
CA THR A 492 -21.34 14.50 6.92
C THR A 492 -21.66 13.08 6.46
N LYS A 493 -22.03 12.91 5.19
CA LYS A 493 -22.56 11.63 4.67
C LYS A 493 -21.57 10.79 3.88
N ASN A 494 -20.34 11.27 3.65
CA ASN A 494 -19.33 10.56 2.86
C ASN A 494 -18.03 10.29 3.65
N VAL A 495 -18.10 10.08 4.96
CA VAL A 495 -16.91 9.85 5.79
C VAL A 495 -17.09 8.71 6.81
N ASP A 496 -16.04 7.94 6.99
CA ASP A 496 -15.84 6.97 8.06
C ASP A 496 -14.44 7.14 8.67
N TRP A 497 -14.23 6.54 9.84
CA TRP A 497 -13.08 6.87 10.69
C TRP A 497 -12.18 5.66 10.89
N ASP A 498 -10.90 5.81 10.59
CA ASP A 498 -9.88 4.81 10.90
C ASP A 498 -9.07 5.28 12.11
N LEU A 499 -9.12 4.51 13.20
CA LEU A 499 -8.46 4.91 14.44
C LEU A 499 -6.94 4.94 14.27
N ILE A 500 -6.37 3.98 13.54
CA ILE A 500 -4.92 3.83 13.44
C ILE A 500 -4.53 2.94 12.24
N ASN A 501 -3.48 3.32 11.51
CA ASN A 501 -3.02 2.62 10.32
C ASN A 501 -2.54 1.18 10.56
N GLU A 502 -1.51 1.00 11.40
CA GLU A 502 -0.86 -0.30 11.60
C GLU A 502 -0.36 -0.36 13.06
N PRO A 503 -1.24 -0.71 14.01
CA PRO A 503 -0.99 -0.53 15.42
C PRO A 503 0.20 -1.39 15.92
N SER A 504 1.18 -0.72 16.51
CA SER A 504 2.29 -1.34 17.23
C SER A 504 2.11 -1.15 18.75
N MET A 505 2.17 -2.24 19.50
CA MET A 505 1.97 -2.26 20.96
C MET A 505 3.29 -2.59 21.66
N PHE A 506 3.72 -1.97 22.76
CA PHE A 506 3.28 -0.72 23.39
C PHE A 506 4.35 0.37 23.31
N ASP A 507 5.57 0.04 22.86
CA ASP A 507 6.76 0.90 22.90
C ASP A 507 6.96 1.66 21.56
N PRO A 508 6.69 2.97 21.47
CA PRO A 508 6.75 3.74 20.22
C PRO A 508 8.09 3.74 19.47
N PRO A 509 9.26 3.68 20.11
CA PRO A 509 10.54 3.52 19.42
C PRO A 509 10.74 2.16 18.73
N GLN A 510 9.93 1.13 19.02
CA GLN A 510 10.10 -0.24 18.53
C GLN A 510 8.91 -0.75 17.70
N ILE A 511 8.36 0.12 16.84
CA ILE A 511 7.33 -0.23 15.85
C ILE A 511 7.75 -1.37 14.91
N PHE A 512 6.78 -2.08 14.35
CA PHE A 512 6.99 -3.21 13.44
C PHE A 512 7.86 -4.35 13.98
N SER A 513 7.92 -4.47 15.29
CA SER A 513 8.54 -5.59 15.97
C SER A 513 7.75 -6.91 15.76
N ASP A 514 8.45 -8.06 15.86
CA ASP A 514 7.79 -9.37 15.99
C ASP A 514 7.13 -9.48 17.37
N GLY A 515 5.82 -9.29 17.42
CA GLY A 515 5.02 -9.23 18.64
C GLY A 515 5.17 -7.93 19.46
N PRO A 516 4.48 -7.83 20.60
CA PRO A 516 4.48 -6.63 21.43
C PRO A 516 5.86 -6.32 22.04
N ARG A 517 6.09 -5.05 22.39
CA ARG A 517 7.28 -4.55 23.09
C ARG A 517 6.87 -3.79 24.34
N SER A 518 7.53 -4.09 25.46
CA SER A 518 7.22 -3.47 26.74
C SER A 518 7.71 -2.03 26.76
N ALA A 519 6.79 -1.12 27.07
CA ALA A 519 7.10 0.29 27.32
C ALA A 519 7.81 0.49 28.68
N LYS A 520 7.80 -0.54 29.55
CA LYS A 520 8.44 -0.56 30.88
C LYS A 520 7.96 0.51 31.84
N ASP A 521 6.79 1.07 31.56
CA ASP A 521 6.18 2.11 32.37
C ASP A 521 5.25 1.52 33.46
N PRO A 522 4.86 2.33 34.46
CA PRO A 522 3.99 1.88 35.54
C PRO A 522 2.57 1.49 35.10
N PHE A 523 2.03 2.07 34.02
CA PHE A 523 0.68 1.79 33.52
C PHE A 523 0.61 0.41 32.90
N GLU A 524 1.58 0.06 32.05
CA GLU A 524 1.70 -1.28 31.48
C GLU A 524 1.85 -2.33 32.58
N ARG A 525 2.79 -2.12 33.52
CA ARG A 525 3.01 -3.08 34.59
C ARG A 525 1.76 -3.31 35.43
N GLN A 526 1.05 -2.24 35.82
CA GLN A 526 -0.17 -2.36 36.61
C GLN A 526 -1.27 -3.09 35.82
N ALA A 527 -1.51 -2.68 34.58
CA ALA A 527 -2.52 -3.31 33.73
C ALA A 527 -2.24 -4.80 33.48
N TYR A 528 -0.97 -5.16 33.27
CA TYR A 528 -0.57 -6.55 33.06
C TYR A 528 -0.77 -7.41 34.32
N VAL A 529 -0.42 -6.88 35.49
CA VAL A 529 -0.67 -7.54 36.79
C VAL A 529 -2.16 -7.79 37.01
N ASP A 530 -3.00 -6.79 36.76
CA ASP A 530 -4.45 -6.89 36.94
C ASP A 530 -5.08 -7.87 35.94
N TRP A 531 -4.60 -7.88 34.70
CA TRP A 531 -5.01 -8.82 33.68
C TRP A 531 -4.67 -10.27 34.06
N LEU A 532 -3.46 -10.52 34.55
CA LEU A 532 -3.03 -11.85 35.01
C LEU A 532 -3.84 -12.33 36.22
N LYS A 533 -4.13 -11.44 37.18
CA LYS A 533 -5.01 -11.75 38.32
C LYS A 533 -6.39 -12.20 37.82
N LYS A 534 -6.96 -11.51 36.84
CA LYS A 534 -8.26 -11.84 36.24
C LYS A 534 -8.23 -13.17 35.47
N ARG A 535 -7.19 -13.41 34.67
CA ARG A 535 -7.07 -14.63 33.83
C ARG A 535 -6.77 -15.90 34.63
N HIS A 536 -5.87 -15.81 35.60
CA HIS A 536 -5.34 -17.01 36.28
C HIS A 536 -5.93 -17.24 37.67
N GLY A 537 -6.38 -16.19 38.36
CA GLY A 537 -7.03 -16.25 39.67
C GLY A 537 -6.10 -16.54 40.86
N SER A 538 -5.06 -17.35 40.69
CA SER A 538 -4.06 -17.64 41.73
C SER A 538 -2.63 -17.59 41.19
N ILE A 539 -1.67 -17.29 42.09
CA ILE A 539 -0.26 -17.18 41.70
C ILE A 539 0.35 -18.55 41.44
N GLU A 540 -0.10 -19.59 42.13
CA GLU A 540 0.37 -20.96 42.00
C GLU A 540 0.08 -21.51 40.59
N ARG A 541 -1.08 -21.16 40.03
CA ARG A 541 -1.44 -21.53 38.66
C ARG A 541 -0.55 -20.83 37.63
N LEU A 542 -0.22 -19.57 37.88
CA LEU A 542 0.68 -18.82 37.01
C LEU A 542 2.13 -19.36 37.08
N GLN A 543 2.60 -19.68 38.28
CA GLN A 543 3.89 -20.34 38.52
C GLN A 543 4.00 -21.66 37.75
N GLU A 544 2.97 -22.51 37.81
CA GLU A 544 2.90 -23.74 37.03
C GLU A 544 2.99 -23.46 35.53
N ARG A 545 2.12 -22.57 35.01
CA ARG A 545 2.06 -22.24 33.57
C ARG A 545 3.34 -21.64 33.03
N TRP A 546 4.05 -20.84 33.83
CA TRP A 546 5.29 -20.18 33.43
C TRP A 546 6.54 -20.98 33.80
N ASN A 547 6.37 -22.16 34.42
CA ASN A 547 7.45 -22.98 34.94
C ASN A 547 8.37 -22.19 35.88
N MET A 548 7.80 -21.47 36.83
CA MET A 548 8.50 -20.65 37.82
C MET A 548 8.27 -21.17 39.24
N THR A 549 9.30 -21.11 40.08
CA THR A 549 9.16 -21.44 41.51
C THR A 549 8.54 -20.27 42.28
N ALA A 550 8.07 -20.54 43.51
CA ALA A 550 7.60 -19.50 44.43
C ALA A 550 8.67 -18.44 44.74
N ASP A 551 9.96 -18.78 44.68
CA ASP A 551 11.05 -17.79 44.85
C ASP A 551 11.22 -16.91 43.61
N GLN A 552 10.99 -17.45 42.41
CA GLN A 552 11.09 -16.72 41.15
C GLN A 552 9.89 -15.79 40.92
N LEU A 553 8.70 -16.23 41.36
CA LEU A 553 7.47 -15.46 41.25
C LEU A 553 6.68 -15.51 42.58
N PRO A 554 7.09 -14.76 43.62
CA PRO A 554 6.46 -14.84 44.95
C PRO A 554 5.01 -14.37 45.02
N GLY A 555 4.61 -13.51 44.09
CA GLY A 555 3.28 -12.89 44.04
C GLY A 555 3.07 -12.17 42.72
N PHE A 556 1.82 -11.83 42.42
CA PHE A 556 1.49 -11.08 41.21
C PHE A 556 2.21 -9.72 41.12
N ASP A 557 2.45 -9.06 42.25
CA ASP A 557 3.11 -7.75 42.27
C ASP A 557 4.61 -7.83 41.86
N SER A 558 5.19 -9.04 41.84
CA SER A 558 6.54 -9.32 41.35
C SER A 558 6.62 -9.56 39.83
N VAL A 559 5.48 -9.62 39.13
CA VAL A 559 5.44 -9.79 37.67
C VAL A 559 6.06 -8.57 36.98
N VAL A 560 6.81 -8.86 35.92
CA VAL A 560 7.32 -7.88 34.94
C VAL A 560 6.91 -8.36 33.55
N PRO A 561 6.43 -7.48 32.65
CA PRO A 561 6.24 -7.82 31.25
C PRO A 561 7.50 -8.46 30.64
N PRO A 562 7.39 -9.61 29.94
CA PRO A 562 8.55 -10.26 29.34
C PRO A 562 9.08 -9.45 28.15
N GLU A 563 10.39 -9.54 27.92
CA GLU A 563 11.04 -9.05 26.72
C GLU A 563 11.48 -10.21 25.83
N PRO A 564 11.61 -10.05 24.50
CA PRO A 564 11.95 -11.15 23.60
C PRO A 564 13.21 -11.91 23.99
N GLN A 565 14.22 -11.22 24.55
CA GLN A 565 15.48 -11.84 24.97
C GLN A 565 15.29 -12.82 26.14
N ALA A 566 14.23 -12.67 26.94
CA ALA A 566 13.88 -13.57 28.05
C ALA A 566 13.06 -14.81 27.60
N ILE A 567 12.64 -14.84 26.34
CA ILE A 567 11.83 -15.91 25.75
C ILE A 567 12.70 -16.80 24.87
N ASN A 568 12.47 -18.10 24.96
CA ASN A 568 13.09 -19.10 24.10
C ASN A 568 12.23 -19.25 22.84
N PHE A 569 12.43 -18.38 21.84
CA PHE A 569 11.75 -18.47 20.54
C PHE A 569 12.39 -19.46 19.58
N ASP A 570 13.66 -19.80 19.80
CA ASP A 570 14.36 -20.85 19.08
C ASP A 570 14.51 -22.11 19.95
N VAL A 571 14.50 -23.31 19.35
CA VAL A 571 14.76 -24.58 20.06
C VAL A 571 16.19 -24.72 20.60
N GLN A 572 17.11 -23.87 20.14
CA GLN A 572 18.51 -23.79 20.56
C GLN A 572 18.77 -22.68 21.60
N ASP A 573 17.73 -21.97 22.05
CA ASP A 573 17.81 -20.95 23.13
C ASP A 573 17.95 -21.58 24.53
N MET A 574 18.93 -22.47 24.71
CA MET A 574 19.12 -23.25 25.95
C MET A 574 20.21 -22.70 26.89
N HIS A 575 20.94 -21.67 26.49
CA HIS A 575 22.09 -21.13 27.24
C HIS A 575 21.68 -20.54 28.60
N GLN A 576 20.43 -20.10 28.74
CA GLN A 576 19.83 -19.64 29.98
C GLN A 576 18.47 -20.35 30.11
N GLY A 577 18.06 -20.71 31.33
CA GLY A 577 16.77 -21.35 31.61
C GLY A 577 15.58 -20.40 31.41
N LYS A 578 15.35 -19.96 30.16
CA LYS A 578 14.33 -19.02 29.72
C LYS A 578 12.92 -19.58 29.97
N LYS A 579 11.95 -18.68 30.18
CA LYS A 579 10.59 -19.01 30.62
C LYS A 579 9.58 -18.60 29.55
N GLY A 580 9.47 -19.45 28.51
CA GLY A 580 8.70 -19.16 27.30
C GLY A 580 7.19 -19.04 27.49
N GLY A 581 6.61 -19.76 28.46
CA GLY A 581 5.16 -19.76 28.71
C GLY A 581 4.58 -18.38 29.05
N GLN A 582 5.43 -17.44 29.50
CA GLN A 582 5.05 -16.04 29.71
C GLN A 582 4.55 -15.33 28.45
N TRP A 583 5.07 -15.71 27.28
CA TRP A 583 4.86 -14.92 26.07
C TRP A 583 3.42 -14.99 25.57
N LEU A 584 2.78 -16.16 25.65
CA LEU A 584 1.36 -16.32 25.30
C LEU A 584 0.48 -15.33 26.05
N ASP A 585 0.70 -15.22 27.36
CA ASP A 585 -0.07 -14.30 28.21
C ASP A 585 0.21 -12.84 27.86
N TYR A 586 1.45 -12.49 27.53
CA TYR A 586 1.79 -11.11 27.16
C TYR A 586 1.21 -10.69 25.81
N VAL A 587 1.17 -11.60 24.83
CA VAL A 587 0.52 -11.35 23.53
C VAL A 587 -1.01 -11.28 23.69
N LEU A 588 -1.63 -12.18 24.45
CA LEU A 588 -3.07 -12.09 24.73
C LEU A 588 -3.44 -10.80 25.49
N PHE A 589 -2.60 -10.39 26.43
CA PHE A 589 -2.74 -9.10 27.11
C PHE A 589 -2.68 -7.93 26.11
N SER A 590 -1.78 -7.96 25.13
CA SER A 590 -1.68 -6.88 24.14
C SER A 590 -2.93 -6.80 23.25
N MET A 591 -3.53 -7.93 22.86
CA MET A 591 -4.81 -7.97 22.15
C MET A 591 -5.93 -7.31 22.98
N ASP A 592 -6.08 -7.72 24.24
CA ASP A 592 -7.12 -7.19 25.12
C ASP A 592 -6.96 -5.68 25.39
N MET A 593 -5.73 -5.21 25.54
CA MET A 593 -5.47 -3.77 25.76
C MET A 593 -5.69 -2.95 24.49
N HIS A 594 -5.33 -3.49 23.33
CA HIS A 594 -5.66 -2.86 22.05
C HIS A 594 -7.18 -2.76 21.86
N ASN A 595 -7.92 -3.86 22.08
CA ASN A 595 -9.38 -3.89 22.02
C ASN A 595 -10.02 -2.85 22.96
N ARG A 596 -9.52 -2.77 24.20
CA ARG A 596 -10.00 -1.78 25.18
C ARG A 596 -9.80 -0.36 24.66
N TRP A 597 -8.59 -0.04 24.20
CA TRP A 597 -8.27 1.28 23.64
C TRP A 597 -9.15 1.61 22.44
N ALA A 598 -9.25 0.70 21.46
CA ALA A 598 -10.05 0.88 20.25
C ALA A 598 -11.53 1.08 20.59
N LYS A 599 -12.07 0.26 21.50
CA LYS A 599 -13.46 0.36 21.96
C LYS A 599 -13.75 1.68 22.66
N GLU A 600 -12.82 2.16 23.48
CA GLU A 600 -12.98 3.42 24.20
C GLU A 600 -13.04 4.63 23.24
N LEU A 601 -12.24 4.62 22.17
CA LEU A 601 -12.31 5.65 21.11
C LEU A 601 -13.53 5.48 20.21
N TYR A 602 -13.87 4.23 19.84
CA TYR A 602 -15.07 3.88 19.10
C TYR A 602 -16.34 4.41 19.78
N GLU A 603 -16.50 4.13 21.08
CA GLU A 603 -17.67 4.58 21.86
C GLU A 603 -17.74 6.12 21.94
N ASP A 604 -16.59 6.80 22.07
CA ASP A 604 -16.56 8.28 22.07
C ASP A 604 -16.96 8.88 20.71
N ILE A 605 -16.52 8.26 19.60
CA ILE A 605 -16.97 8.65 18.25
C ILE A 605 -18.47 8.39 18.09
N LYS A 606 -18.96 7.20 18.44
CA LYS A 606 -20.38 6.83 18.30
C LYS A 606 -21.31 7.69 19.15
N ALA A 607 -20.82 8.23 20.27
CA ALA A 607 -21.58 9.20 21.08
C ALA A 607 -21.84 10.54 20.36
N VAL A 608 -21.03 10.88 19.34
CA VAL A 608 -21.17 12.10 18.53
C VAL A 608 -21.77 11.79 17.16
N CYS A 609 -21.32 10.71 16.53
CA CYS A 609 -21.61 10.32 15.15
C CYS A 609 -22.09 8.85 15.10
N PRO A 610 -23.28 8.52 15.61
CA PRO A 610 -23.74 7.13 15.73
C PRO A 610 -23.82 6.39 14.39
N ASP A 611 -24.07 7.11 13.30
CA ASP A 611 -24.24 6.55 11.95
C ASP A 611 -22.92 6.45 11.15
N HIS A 612 -21.79 6.94 11.68
CA HIS A 612 -20.50 6.88 10.97
C HIS A 612 -19.81 5.56 11.30
N MET A 613 -19.26 4.88 10.30
CA MET A 613 -18.47 3.67 10.52
C MET A 613 -17.10 4.00 11.12
N VAL A 614 -16.56 3.05 11.90
CA VAL A 614 -15.24 3.14 12.53
C VAL A 614 -14.48 1.83 12.31
N THR A 615 -13.19 1.94 12.00
CA THR A 615 -12.29 0.80 11.76
C THR A 615 -10.92 1.00 12.41
N VAL A 616 -10.09 -0.04 12.30
CA VAL A 616 -8.68 -0.05 12.61
C VAL A 616 -7.95 -0.67 11.41
N GLY A 617 -6.86 -0.06 10.98
CA GLY A 617 -5.97 -0.62 9.98
C GLY A 617 -5.14 -1.80 10.53
N GLN A 618 -4.81 -2.74 9.66
CA GLN A 618 -4.19 -4.02 10.01
C GLN A 618 -3.01 -4.30 9.09
N ASP A 619 -1.81 -4.32 9.63
CA ASP A 619 -0.61 -4.72 8.88
C ASP A 619 -0.70 -6.20 8.41
N GLU A 620 0.14 -6.57 7.45
CA GLU A 620 0.44 -7.91 6.92
C GLU A 620 1.12 -8.82 7.98
N ALA A 621 0.67 -8.73 9.23
CA ALA A 621 1.30 -9.20 10.44
C ALA A 621 0.50 -10.32 11.13
N LEU A 622 -0.49 -10.91 10.44
CA LEU A 622 -1.05 -12.19 10.87
C LEU A 622 0.11 -13.21 10.89
N GLY A 623 0.34 -13.87 12.02
CA GLY A 623 1.54 -14.68 12.25
C GLY A 623 2.72 -13.96 12.91
N ALA A 624 2.71 -12.62 12.97
CA ALA A 624 3.71 -11.81 13.65
C ALA A 624 3.28 -11.37 15.07
N GLN A 625 2.19 -11.94 15.62
CA GLN A 625 1.70 -11.68 16.99
C GLN A 625 1.32 -10.22 17.28
N ARG A 626 0.79 -9.52 16.27
CA ARG A 626 0.23 -8.17 16.39
C ARG A 626 -1.29 -8.22 16.49
N PRO A 627 -1.97 -7.09 16.80
CA PRO A 627 -3.44 -7.03 16.79
C PRO A 627 -4.03 -7.79 15.61
N SER A 628 -5.07 -8.57 15.87
CA SER A 628 -5.71 -9.43 14.88
C SER A 628 -7.20 -9.10 14.75
N PRO A 629 -7.75 -9.09 13.52
CA PRO A 629 -9.18 -8.91 13.27
C PRO A 629 -10.07 -9.83 14.08
N PHE A 630 -9.69 -11.09 14.29
CA PHE A 630 -10.50 -12.04 15.09
C PHE A 630 -10.59 -11.68 16.58
N PHE A 631 -9.77 -10.74 17.07
CA PHE A 631 -9.87 -10.20 18.42
C PHE A 631 -10.57 -8.84 18.42
N TYR A 632 -10.10 -7.86 17.65
CA TYR A 632 -10.63 -6.51 17.73
C TYR A 632 -11.94 -6.29 16.97
N ALA A 633 -12.46 -7.30 16.25
CA ALA A 633 -13.72 -7.19 15.52
C ALA A 633 -14.82 -6.54 16.35
N GLU A 634 -14.93 -6.87 17.65
CA GLU A 634 -15.94 -6.29 18.54
C GLU A 634 -15.88 -4.76 18.70
N ALA A 635 -14.74 -4.14 18.38
CA ALA A 635 -14.43 -2.72 18.59
C ALA A 635 -14.46 -1.89 17.28
N VAL A 636 -14.91 -2.47 16.17
CA VAL A 636 -14.97 -1.83 14.84
C VAL A 636 -16.27 -2.20 14.10
N ASP A 637 -16.68 -1.41 13.11
CA ASP A 637 -17.84 -1.73 12.25
C ASP A 637 -17.45 -2.70 11.10
N TYR A 638 -16.20 -2.63 10.64
CA TYR A 638 -15.64 -3.49 9.61
C TYR A 638 -14.16 -3.78 9.90
N THR A 639 -13.61 -4.84 9.30
CA THR A 639 -12.19 -5.20 9.46
C THR A 639 -11.39 -4.88 8.21
N THR A 640 -10.06 -4.86 8.36
CA THR A 640 -9.16 -4.51 7.27
C THR A 640 -7.94 -5.44 7.23
N VAL A 641 -7.19 -5.37 6.13
CA VAL A 641 -5.81 -5.88 6.04
C VAL A 641 -5.01 -5.11 4.99
N HIS A 642 -3.72 -4.95 5.26
CA HIS A 642 -2.74 -4.34 4.39
C HIS A 642 -1.88 -5.45 3.76
N SER A 643 -1.80 -5.49 2.44
CA SER A 643 -1.14 -6.59 1.69
C SER A 643 0.03 -6.06 0.85
N TRP A 644 1.25 -6.35 1.30
CA TRP A 644 2.48 -5.71 0.85
C TRP A 644 3.49 -6.72 0.30
N TRP A 645 4.14 -7.46 1.20
CA TRP A 645 5.30 -8.32 0.98
C TRP A 645 4.95 -9.77 0.69
N PHE A 646 3.90 -10.30 1.32
CA PHE A 646 3.47 -11.70 1.26
C PHE A 646 2.68 -12.02 -0.01
N ASN A 647 3.28 -11.74 -1.17
CA ASN A 647 2.65 -11.94 -2.47
C ASN A 647 2.28 -13.41 -2.79
N ASP A 648 2.84 -14.39 -2.06
CA ASP A 648 2.45 -15.82 -2.15
C ASP A 648 1.24 -16.18 -1.27
N TYR A 649 0.87 -15.31 -0.33
CA TYR A 649 -0.14 -15.58 0.70
C TYR A 649 -1.35 -14.65 0.61
N LEU A 650 -1.55 -13.95 -0.51
CA LEU A 650 -2.64 -12.96 -0.69
C LEU A 650 -4.04 -13.53 -0.42
N ILE A 651 -4.30 -14.78 -0.85
CA ILE A 651 -5.56 -15.48 -0.55
C ILE A 651 -5.69 -15.77 0.95
N TRP A 652 -4.59 -16.18 1.58
CA TRP A 652 -4.57 -16.45 3.02
C TRP A 652 -4.82 -15.16 3.82
N ASP A 653 -4.15 -14.06 3.49
CA ASP A 653 -4.34 -12.75 4.14
C ASP A 653 -5.80 -12.32 4.06
N GLY A 654 -6.39 -12.37 2.86
CA GLY A 654 -7.78 -11.96 2.65
C GLY A 654 -8.79 -12.82 3.42
N ILE A 655 -8.53 -14.12 3.60
CA ILE A 655 -9.43 -15.04 4.31
C ILE A 655 -9.26 -14.91 5.83
N PHE A 656 -8.02 -14.89 6.34
CA PHE A 656 -7.74 -14.86 7.77
C PHE A 656 -7.86 -13.46 8.40
N ALA A 657 -8.02 -12.41 7.59
CA ALA A 657 -8.42 -11.10 8.07
C ALA A 657 -9.95 -10.88 8.09
N LYS A 658 -10.72 -11.73 7.40
CA LYS A 658 -12.18 -11.59 7.31
C LYS A 658 -12.88 -12.28 8.47
N THR A 659 -13.56 -11.51 9.31
CA THR A 659 -14.41 -12.09 10.36
C THR A 659 -15.68 -12.70 9.76
N PRO A 660 -16.34 -13.63 10.49
CA PRO A 660 -17.54 -14.29 9.98
C PRO A 660 -18.74 -13.36 9.82
N ASP A 661 -18.75 -12.23 10.51
CA ASP A 661 -19.90 -11.36 10.72
C ASP A 661 -19.74 -9.93 10.16
N LYS A 662 -18.55 -9.55 9.70
CA LYS A 662 -18.23 -8.18 9.24
C LYS A 662 -17.57 -8.17 7.86
N PRO A 663 -17.74 -7.08 7.09
CA PRO A 663 -17.04 -6.96 5.83
C PRO A 663 -15.56 -6.75 6.11
N ASN A 664 -14.73 -7.26 5.22
CA ASN A 664 -13.28 -7.06 5.26
C ASN A 664 -12.85 -6.26 4.05
N LEU A 665 -12.12 -5.17 4.27
CA LEU A 665 -11.57 -4.35 3.21
C LEU A 665 -10.07 -4.57 3.11
N ILE A 666 -9.55 -4.89 1.91
CA ILE A 666 -8.11 -4.83 1.69
C ILE A 666 -7.73 -3.35 1.61
N GLN A 667 -7.52 -2.73 2.78
CA GLN A 667 -7.53 -1.28 2.98
C GLN A 667 -6.24 -0.62 2.54
N GLU A 668 -5.16 -1.38 2.44
CA GLU A 668 -3.96 -0.99 1.72
C GLU A 668 -3.46 -2.17 0.90
N THR A 669 -3.35 -1.99 -0.40
CA THR A 669 -2.68 -2.94 -1.27
C THR A 669 -1.80 -2.18 -2.22
N GLY A 670 -0.56 -2.60 -2.40
CA GLY A 670 0.39 -1.89 -3.25
C GLY A 670 1.55 -2.80 -3.59
N ILE A 671 2.53 -2.26 -4.31
CA ILE A 671 3.67 -3.05 -4.75
C ILE A 671 4.96 -2.38 -4.33
N MET A 672 5.62 -2.98 -3.34
CA MET A 672 6.89 -2.49 -2.84
C MET A 672 7.96 -2.51 -3.94
N TYR A 673 8.77 -1.45 -3.93
CA TYR A 673 9.95 -1.37 -4.76
C TYR A 673 10.97 -2.42 -4.30
N VAL A 674 11.51 -3.17 -5.26
CA VAL A 674 12.54 -4.18 -4.99
C VAL A 674 13.63 -4.10 -6.05
N GLU A 675 14.86 -4.34 -5.61
CA GLU A 675 16.06 -4.16 -6.42
C GLU A 675 16.66 -5.49 -6.87
N THR A 676 17.36 -5.45 -8.00
CA THR A 676 18.35 -6.45 -8.35
C THR A 676 19.57 -6.35 -7.42
N PRO A 677 20.45 -7.37 -7.31
CA PRO A 677 21.63 -7.30 -6.45
C PRO A 677 22.60 -6.14 -6.74
N ASP A 678 22.53 -5.54 -7.94
CA ASP A 678 23.29 -4.37 -8.37
C ASP A 678 22.51 -3.04 -8.23
N GLY A 679 21.35 -3.03 -7.58
CA GLY A 679 20.61 -1.81 -7.22
C GLY A 679 19.79 -1.17 -8.34
N ARG A 680 19.37 -1.96 -9.35
CA ARG A 680 18.41 -1.52 -10.38
C ARG A 680 17.00 -1.98 -10.01
N ALA A 681 15.98 -1.31 -10.53
CA ALA A 681 14.60 -1.79 -10.40
C ALA A 681 14.47 -3.22 -10.94
N LYS A 682 13.91 -4.13 -10.14
CA LYS A 682 13.75 -5.53 -10.53
C LYS A 682 12.54 -5.80 -11.41
N ARG A 683 11.47 -5.00 -11.25
CA ARG A 683 10.19 -5.15 -11.96
C ARG A 683 9.95 -3.98 -12.90
N SER A 684 9.42 -4.28 -14.08
CA SER A 684 8.86 -3.30 -15.02
C SER A 684 7.49 -2.82 -14.54
N GLU A 685 7.04 -1.66 -15.03
CA GLU A 685 5.71 -1.14 -14.69
C GLU A 685 4.56 -2.07 -15.17
N ALA A 686 4.78 -2.88 -16.20
CA ALA A 686 3.82 -3.89 -16.66
C ALA A 686 3.69 -5.08 -15.68
N GLU A 687 4.82 -5.58 -15.15
CA GLU A 687 4.81 -6.61 -14.10
C GLU A 687 4.17 -6.09 -12.81
N LEU A 688 4.38 -4.80 -12.49
CA LEU A 688 3.68 -4.19 -11.36
C LEU A 688 2.17 -4.15 -11.60
N ARG A 689 1.70 -3.68 -12.77
CA ARG A 689 0.28 -3.72 -13.13
C ARG A 689 -0.32 -5.12 -13.00
N ASN A 690 0.35 -6.16 -13.52
CA ASN A 690 -0.10 -7.56 -13.43
C ASN A 690 -0.30 -8.01 -11.98
N LEU A 691 0.69 -7.74 -11.13
CA LEU A 691 0.62 -8.10 -9.72
C LEU A 691 -0.53 -7.37 -9.02
N LEU A 692 -0.72 -6.07 -9.28
CA LEU A 692 -1.83 -5.30 -8.70
C LEU A 692 -3.19 -5.82 -9.18
N GLU A 693 -3.31 -6.18 -10.47
CA GLU A 693 -4.51 -6.80 -11.05
C GLU A 693 -4.89 -8.08 -10.29
N ARG A 694 -3.92 -8.95 -9.99
CA ARG A 694 -4.13 -10.16 -9.19
C ARG A 694 -4.52 -9.85 -7.75
N LYS A 695 -3.89 -8.85 -7.11
CA LYS A 695 -4.26 -8.42 -5.75
C LYS A 695 -5.72 -7.97 -5.67
N TYR A 696 -6.19 -7.20 -6.65
CA TYR A 696 -7.60 -6.81 -6.73
C TYR A 696 -8.52 -8.01 -6.95
N ALA A 697 -8.18 -8.91 -7.87
CA ALA A 697 -8.96 -10.12 -8.10
C ALA A 697 -9.11 -10.96 -6.82
N TYR A 698 -8.02 -11.15 -6.08
CA TYR A 698 -8.02 -11.89 -4.82
C TYR A 698 -8.81 -11.19 -3.71
N ALA A 699 -8.77 -9.85 -3.65
CA ALA A 699 -9.56 -9.09 -2.68
C ALA A 699 -11.08 -9.36 -2.77
N PHE A 700 -11.59 -9.55 -4.00
CA PHE A 700 -12.99 -9.91 -4.21
C PHE A 700 -13.23 -11.42 -4.07
N SER A 701 -12.27 -12.26 -4.45
CA SER A 701 -12.43 -13.72 -4.41
C SER A 701 -12.46 -14.27 -2.98
N THR A 702 -11.77 -13.66 -2.01
CA THR A 702 -11.76 -14.11 -0.61
C THR A 702 -13.02 -13.74 0.17
N GLY A 703 -14.04 -13.20 -0.49
CA GLY A 703 -15.25 -12.68 0.14
C GLY A 703 -15.04 -11.31 0.81
N GLY A 704 -13.95 -10.62 0.48
CA GLY A 704 -13.71 -9.23 0.86
C GLY A 704 -14.63 -8.26 0.12
N ALA A 705 -14.76 -7.05 0.67
CA ALA A 705 -15.61 -5.99 0.16
C ALA A 705 -14.97 -5.19 -0.99
N GLY A 706 -13.69 -5.41 -1.26
CA GLY A 706 -12.92 -4.74 -2.30
C GLY A 706 -11.50 -4.41 -1.85
N ALA A 707 -10.86 -3.49 -2.57
CA ALA A 707 -9.46 -3.12 -2.34
C ALA A 707 -9.23 -1.60 -2.47
N ILE A 708 -8.28 -1.10 -1.70
CA ILE A 708 -7.77 0.28 -1.78
C ILE A 708 -6.29 0.23 -2.15
N HIS A 709 -5.95 0.78 -3.31
CA HIS A 709 -4.55 0.84 -3.77
C HIS A 709 -3.78 1.95 -3.02
N TRP A 710 -2.62 1.61 -2.46
CA TRP A 710 -1.61 2.56 -2.02
C TRP A 710 -0.59 2.81 -3.13
N ILE A 711 -0.60 3.94 -3.82
CA ILE A 711 -1.33 5.21 -3.59
C ILE A 711 -1.58 5.89 -4.94
N TRP A 712 -2.44 6.91 -5.04
CA TRP A 712 -2.64 7.63 -6.30
C TRP A 712 -1.35 8.30 -6.81
N ASN A 713 -0.82 9.26 -6.07
CA ASN A 713 0.36 10.04 -6.45
C ASN A 713 1.62 9.48 -5.80
N THR A 714 2.70 9.28 -6.57
CA THR A 714 4.02 8.95 -6.00
C THR A 714 4.50 10.04 -5.05
N ASN A 715 4.84 9.65 -3.81
CA ASN A 715 5.28 10.56 -2.77
C ASN A 715 6.81 10.70 -2.76
N PHE A 716 7.33 11.49 -3.69
CA PHE A 716 8.78 11.66 -3.90
C PHE A 716 9.48 12.58 -2.86
N TYR A 717 8.75 13.11 -1.87
CA TYR A 717 9.32 13.86 -0.73
C TYR A 717 9.54 12.97 0.50
N MET A 718 9.68 11.65 0.32
CA MET A 718 10.04 10.73 1.39
C MET A 718 11.56 10.50 1.40
N ASP A 719 12.13 10.35 2.59
CA ASP A 719 13.53 9.93 2.75
C ASP A 719 13.70 8.42 2.54
N ASN A 720 12.60 7.66 2.56
CA ASN A 720 12.53 6.26 2.17
C ASN A 720 12.39 6.11 0.63
N ALA A 721 13.34 5.41 0.01
CA ALA A 721 13.33 5.14 -1.43
C ALA A 721 12.14 4.26 -1.86
N ASN A 722 11.68 3.35 -1.00
CA ASN A 722 10.53 2.50 -1.29
C ASN A 722 9.25 3.35 -1.47
N GLU A 723 8.97 4.23 -0.51
CA GLU A 723 7.81 5.14 -0.55
C GLU A 723 7.86 6.14 -1.73
N SER A 724 9.06 6.49 -2.18
CA SER A 724 9.27 7.43 -3.28
C SER A 724 9.07 6.82 -4.67
N HIS A 725 8.77 5.52 -4.75
CA HIS A 725 8.64 4.78 -6.01
C HIS A 725 7.21 4.30 -6.29
N ILE A 726 6.42 4.05 -5.25
CA ILE A 726 5.07 3.48 -5.34
C ILE A 726 4.03 4.53 -5.76
N GLY A 727 2.99 4.09 -6.46
CA GLY A 727 1.80 4.88 -6.78
C GLY A 727 1.40 4.89 -8.26
N ALA A 728 0.11 5.08 -8.54
CA ALA A 728 -0.49 4.97 -9.87
C ALA A 728 -0.09 6.11 -10.83
N VAL A 729 0.32 7.26 -10.30
CA VAL A 729 0.75 8.45 -11.03
C VAL A 729 2.19 8.76 -10.67
N ARG A 730 3.04 8.89 -11.69
CA ARG A 730 4.47 9.22 -11.57
C ARG A 730 4.64 10.63 -11.01
N ALA A 731 5.85 10.94 -10.54
CA ALA A 731 6.19 12.27 -10.02
C ALA A 731 6.06 13.40 -11.07
N ASP A 732 6.04 13.07 -12.36
CA ASP A 732 5.78 13.99 -13.47
C ASP A 732 4.27 14.19 -13.77
N GLY A 733 3.38 13.56 -13.01
CA GLY A 733 1.93 13.68 -13.17
C GLY A 733 1.30 12.76 -14.22
N THR A 734 2.06 11.85 -14.83
CA THR A 734 1.53 10.89 -15.81
C THR A 734 1.19 9.53 -15.19
N GLU A 735 0.14 8.90 -15.69
CA GLU A 735 -0.36 7.61 -15.20
C GLU A 735 0.59 6.46 -15.59
N LYS A 736 0.88 5.58 -14.64
CA LYS A 736 1.51 4.27 -14.86
C LYS A 736 0.48 3.26 -15.39
N PRO A 737 0.93 2.16 -16.01
CA PRO A 737 0.05 1.02 -16.35
C PRO A 737 -0.80 0.52 -15.17
N GLU A 738 -0.30 0.61 -13.93
CA GLU A 738 -1.05 0.28 -12.72
C GLU A 738 -2.40 1.02 -12.60
N ALA A 739 -2.52 2.24 -13.14
CA ALA A 739 -3.78 2.99 -13.13
C ALA A 739 -4.88 2.26 -13.92
N ASP A 740 -4.53 1.50 -14.96
CA ASP A 740 -5.49 0.72 -15.77
C ASP A 740 -6.26 -0.29 -14.91
N VAL A 741 -5.66 -0.79 -13.82
CA VAL A 741 -6.33 -1.68 -12.88
C VAL A 741 -7.55 -0.98 -12.27
N SER A 742 -7.40 0.27 -11.83
CA SER A 742 -8.52 1.06 -11.29
C SER A 742 -9.60 1.29 -12.35
N TYR A 743 -9.24 1.74 -13.57
CA TYR A 743 -10.20 1.95 -14.66
C TYR A 743 -11.01 0.68 -14.99
N HIS A 744 -10.33 -0.45 -15.15
CA HIS A 744 -10.99 -1.71 -15.54
C HIS A 744 -11.83 -2.29 -14.41
N PHE A 745 -11.33 -2.31 -13.16
CA PHE A 745 -12.10 -2.81 -12.03
C PHE A 745 -13.25 -1.87 -11.66
N GLY A 746 -13.03 -0.54 -11.73
CA GLY A 746 -14.04 0.46 -11.44
C GLY A 746 -15.24 0.36 -12.37
N ALA A 747 -14.99 0.22 -13.69
CA ALA A 747 -16.05 -0.02 -14.67
C ALA A 747 -16.77 -1.36 -14.41
N PHE A 748 -16.01 -2.45 -14.28
CA PHE A 748 -16.58 -3.79 -14.09
C PHE A 748 -17.41 -3.90 -12.82
N MET A 749 -16.89 -3.42 -11.67
CA MET A 749 -17.55 -3.53 -10.37
C MET A 749 -18.78 -2.63 -10.27
N GLU A 750 -18.81 -1.46 -10.91
CA GLU A 750 -20.02 -0.63 -10.97
C GLU A 750 -21.12 -1.33 -11.79
N ASP A 751 -20.78 -1.96 -12.91
CA ASP A 751 -21.74 -2.69 -13.75
C ASP A 751 -22.42 -3.85 -13.02
N ILE A 752 -21.69 -4.52 -12.13
CA ILE A 752 -22.19 -5.72 -11.42
C ILE A 752 -22.55 -5.46 -9.95
N ARG A 753 -22.51 -4.22 -9.47
CA ARG A 753 -22.60 -3.90 -8.04
C ARG A 753 -23.83 -4.50 -7.34
N ASP A 754 -24.98 -4.54 -8.01
CA ASP A 754 -26.23 -5.04 -7.41
C ASP A 754 -26.19 -6.56 -7.16
N LEU A 755 -25.24 -7.27 -7.76
CA LEU A 755 -24.99 -8.69 -7.50
C LEU A 755 -24.47 -8.94 -6.08
N PHE A 756 -23.82 -7.95 -5.44
CA PHE A 756 -23.14 -8.09 -4.15
C PHE A 756 -24.12 -8.12 -2.95
N ALA A 757 -25.12 -8.99 -3.01
CA ALA A 757 -26.15 -9.20 -1.99
C ALA A 757 -26.28 -10.68 -1.61
N GLY A 758 -26.42 -10.93 -0.31
CA GLY A 758 -26.67 -12.27 0.24
C GLY A 758 -25.66 -13.35 -0.18
N ARG A 759 -24.35 -13.04 -0.06
CA ARG A 759 -23.28 -13.99 -0.37
C ARG A 759 -23.49 -15.32 0.36
N LYS A 760 -23.30 -16.45 -0.32
CA LYS A 760 -23.28 -17.78 0.32
C LYS A 760 -21.95 -17.99 1.06
N LEU A 761 -22.02 -18.51 2.30
CA LEU A 761 -20.82 -18.89 3.06
C LEU A 761 -20.27 -20.24 2.60
N GLU A 762 -18.95 -20.39 2.68
CA GLU A 762 -18.22 -21.59 2.38
C GLU A 762 -18.57 -22.74 3.34
N GLU A 763 -18.72 -23.96 2.81
CA GLU A 763 -19.02 -25.16 3.62
C GLU A 763 -17.78 -25.79 4.28
N THR A 764 -16.59 -25.29 3.93
CA THR A 764 -15.30 -25.63 4.54
C THR A 764 -14.82 -24.47 5.42
N ALA A 765 -14.39 -24.77 6.64
CA ALA A 765 -13.81 -23.80 7.56
C ALA A 765 -12.42 -24.24 8.05
N VAL A 766 -11.50 -23.29 8.18
CA VAL A 766 -10.15 -23.51 8.74
C VAL A 766 -9.99 -22.69 10.00
N ILE A 767 -9.56 -23.32 11.09
CA ILE A 767 -9.34 -22.66 12.37
C ILE A 767 -7.90 -22.13 12.41
N PHE A 768 -7.73 -20.86 12.77
CA PHE A 768 -6.42 -20.28 13.05
C PHE A 768 -6.01 -20.56 14.51
N PRO A 769 -4.94 -21.35 14.77
CA PRO A 769 -4.57 -21.77 16.12
C PRO A 769 -3.77 -20.69 16.85
N TYR A 770 -4.47 -19.71 17.44
CA TYR A 770 -3.86 -18.59 18.15
C TYR A 770 -3.06 -18.98 19.39
N SER A 771 -3.42 -20.06 20.10
CA SER A 771 -2.61 -20.55 21.22
C SER A 771 -1.20 -20.94 20.77
N ASN A 772 -1.07 -21.45 19.55
CA ASN A 772 0.22 -21.73 18.95
C ASN A 772 0.89 -20.45 18.45
N ASP A 773 0.16 -19.66 17.64
CA ASP A 773 0.68 -18.45 17.02
C ASP A 773 1.23 -17.46 18.03
N PHE A 774 0.54 -17.27 19.15
CA PHE A 774 0.90 -16.34 20.23
C PHE A 774 1.91 -16.91 21.23
N SER A 775 2.25 -18.19 21.11
CA SER A 775 3.24 -18.82 21.99
C SER A 775 4.69 -18.48 21.61
N ASN A 776 5.64 -19.07 22.33
CA ASN A 776 7.07 -19.00 22.02
C ASN A 776 7.50 -19.95 20.87
N ARG A 777 6.56 -20.68 20.26
CA ARG A 777 6.79 -21.60 19.11
C ARG A 777 5.67 -21.41 18.09
N LYS A 778 5.90 -20.53 17.12
CA LYS A 778 4.87 -20.12 16.14
C LYS A 778 4.93 -21.02 14.91
N LEU A 779 3.97 -21.92 14.79
CA LEU A 779 3.82 -22.87 13.68
C LEU A 779 2.54 -22.61 12.87
N ALA A 780 1.58 -21.88 13.46
CA ALA A 780 0.27 -21.57 12.88
C ALA A 780 0.35 -20.95 11.47
N PHE A 781 1.26 -20.00 11.26
CA PHE A 781 1.44 -19.33 9.97
C PHE A 781 1.83 -20.32 8.87
N GLU A 782 2.87 -21.15 9.06
CA GLU A 782 3.28 -22.15 8.08
C GLU A 782 2.17 -23.18 7.84
N ALA A 783 1.51 -23.65 8.91
CA ALA A 783 0.44 -24.64 8.78
C ALA A 783 -0.77 -24.13 7.98
N THR A 784 -1.23 -22.91 8.26
CA THR A 784 -2.44 -22.35 7.63
C THR A 784 -2.18 -21.82 6.22
N THR A 785 -0.98 -21.29 5.93
CA THR A 785 -0.59 -20.92 4.55
C THR A 785 -0.45 -22.17 3.66
N LYS A 786 0.13 -23.26 4.17
CA LYS A 786 0.17 -24.56 3.46
C LYS A 786 -1.23 -25.17 3.27
N ALA A 787 -2.09 -25.09 4.28
CA ALA A 787 -3.49 -25.50 4.16
C ALA A 787 -4.21 -24.70 3.06
N THR A 788 -3.98 -23.39 3.01
CA THR A 788 -4.54 -22.50 1.98
C THR A 788 -4.06 -22.88 0.59
N ARG A 789 -2.76 -23.14 0.41
CA ARG A 789 -2.22 -23.57 -0.90
C ARG A 789 -2.85 -24.88 -1.37
N ALA A 790 -2.96 -25.86 -0.47
CA ALA A 790 -3.57 -27.15 -0.79
C ALA A 790 -5.07 -27.01 -1.14
N LEU A 791 -5.83 -26.23 -0.38
CA LEU A 791 -7.26 -26.02 -0.65
C LEU A 791 -7.47 -25.20 -1.91
N ALA A 792 -6.86 -24.01 -2.00
CA ALA A 792 -7.19 -23.01 -3.02
C ALA A 792 -6.58 -23.32 -4.40
N TYR A 793 -5.41 -23.95 -4.48
CA TYR A 793 -4.71 -24.18 -5.76
C TYR A 793 -4.70 -25.66 -6.16
N GLU A 794 -4.42 -26.58 -5.24
CA GLU A 794 -4.32 -28.01 -5.59
C GLU A 794 -5.69 -28.71 -5.66
N LEU A 795 -6.66 -28.21 -4.91
CA LEU A 795 -8.01 -28.77 -4.84
C LEU A 795 -9.08 -27.84 -5.40
N ASN A 796 -8.77 -26.55 -5.60
CA ASN A 796 -9.72 -25.50 -5.98
C ASN A 796 -10.98 -25.49 -5.09
N VAL A 797 -10.80 -25.68 -3.78
CA VAL A 797 -11.86 -25.68 -2.78
C VAL A 797 -11.81 -24.38 -1.97
N PRO A 798 -12.87 -23.58 -1.98
CA PRO A 798 -12.97 -22.38 -1.16
C PRO A 798 -13.15 -22.73 0.32
N PHE A 799 -12.70 -21.85 1.20
CA PHE A 799 -12.94 -21.96 2.63
C PHE A 799 -13.03 -20.59 3.28
N ARG A 800 -13.54 -20.56 4.51
CA ARG A 800 -13.52 -19.38 5.39
C ARG A 800 -12.71 -19.65 6.65
N ALA A 801 -12.16 -18.60 7.26
CA ALA A 801 -11.41 -18.73 8.50
C ALA A 801 -12.26 -18.47 9.74
N VAL A 802 -11.84 -19.06 10.86
CA VAL A 802 -12.38 -18.81 12.22
C VAL A 802 -11.20 -18.80 13.21
N GLY A 803 -11.22 -17.90 14.19
CA GLY A 803 -10.18 -17.86 15.22
C GLY A 803 -10.41 -18.90 16.33
N GLU A 804 -9.35 -19.52 16.84
CA GLU A 804 -9.43 -20.51 17.94
C GLU A 804 -10.22 -20.01 19.17
N TYR A 805 -10.02 -18.75 19.57
CA TYR A 805 -10.65 -18.18 20.77
C TYR A 805 -12.11 -17.74 20.59
N ASP A 806 -12.64 -17.75 19.36
CA ASP A 806 -14.06 -17.54 19.09
C ASP A 806 -14.57 -18.47 17.97
N LEU A 807 -15.16 -19.58 18.39
CA LEU A 807 -15.74 -20.58 17.48
C LEU A 807 -17.26 -20.40 17.28
N SER A 808 -17.86 -19.33 17.81
CA SER A 808 -19.31 -19.15 17.85
C SER A 808 -19.95 -19.13 16.45
N SER A 809 -19.24 -18.61 15.45
CA SER A 809 -19.69 -18.57 14.06
C SER A 809 -19.95 -19.94 13.45
N LEU A 810 -19.24 -20.99 13.88
CA LEU A 810 -19.45 -22.36 13.44
C LEU A 810 -20.72 -22.98 14.03
N ARG A 811 -21.30 -22.37 15.09
CA ARG A 811 -22.62 -22.75 15.61
C ARG A 811 -23.73 -22.06 14.84
N SER A 812 -23.60 -20.76 14.63
CA SER A 812 -24.63 -19.95 13.96
C SER A 812 -24.70 -20.22 12.46
N ASN A 813 -23.56 -20.51 11.84
CA ASN A 813 -23.43 -20.89 10.45
C ASN A 813 -22.58 -22.16 10.35
N PRO A 814 -23.16 -23.37 10.51
CA PRO A 814 -22.38 -24.60 10.48
C PRO A 814 -21.62 -24.84 9.18
N ALA A 815 -20.34 -25.23 9.29
CA ALA A 815 -19.57 -25.81 8.19
C ALA A 815 -19.76 -27.34 8.17
N LYS A 816 -19.69 -27.96 6.98
CA LYS A 816 -19.67 -29.42 6.85
C LYS A 816 -18.28 -30.00 7.09
N PHE A 817 -17.25 -29.26 6.70
CA PHE A 817 -15.85 -29.63 6.89
C PHE A 817 -15.12 -28.57 7.72
N ILE A 818 -14.45 -28.99 8.79
CA ILE A 818 -13.66 -28.12 9.67
C ILE A 818 -12.24 -28.66 9.72
N ILE A 819 -11.24 -27.80 9.58
CA ILE A 819 -9.82 -28.16 9.66
C ILE A 819 -9.16 -27.41 10.81
N LEU A 820 -8.45 -28.14 11.67
CA LEU A 820 -7.50 -27.59 12.63
C LEU A 820 -6.08 -28.06 12.23
N PRO A 821 -5.36 -27.26 11.41
CA PRO A 821 -4.15 -27.70 10.73
C PRO A 821 -2.92 -27.59 11.64
N SER A 822 -2.31 -28.72 11.98
CA SER A 822 -1.01 -28.84 12.66
C SER A 822 -0.84 -27.92 13.87
N ALA A 823 -1.92 -27.68 14.62
CA ALA A 823 -1.97 -26.67 15.67
C ALA A 823 -0.92 -26.89 16.78
N HIS A 824 -0.52 -28.14 17.01
CA HIS A 824 0.33 -28.59 18.12
C HIS A 824 -0.28 -28.36 19.50
N ASN A 825 -0.55 -27.11 19.88
CA ASN A 825 -1.13 -26.71 21.14
C ASN A 825 -2.39 -25.86 20.93
N VAL A 826 -3.38 -26.06 21.79
CA VAL A 826 -4.72 -25.42 21.72
C VAL A 826 -5.20 -25.15 23.14
N ASP A 827 -5.99 -24.10 23.36
CA ASP A 827 -6.67 -23.84 24.62
C ASP A 827 -7.70 -24.94 24.94
N ASP A 828 -7.78 -25.35 26.21
CA ASP A 828 -8.65 -26.44 26.64
C ASP A 828 -10.14 -26.12 26.45
N GLN A 829 -10.54 -24.88 26.67
CA GLN A 829 -11.93 -24.46 26.50
C GLN A 829 -12.28 -24.40 25.02
N ALA A 830 -11.41 -23.82 24.19
CA ALA A 830 -11.60 -23.79 22.73
C ALA A 830 -11.69 -25.21 22.15
N PHE A 831 -10.82 -26.13 22.57
CA PHE A 831 -10.84 -27.52 22.13
C PHE A 831 -12.16 -28.22 22.53
N ALA A 832 -12.57 -28.11 23.79
CA ALA A 832 -13.83 -28.68 24.25
C ALA A 832 -15.04 -28.10 23.50
N GLU A 833 -14.98 -26.80 23.19
CA GLU A 833 -16.01 -26.13 22.40
C GLU A 833 -16.08 -26.67 20.98
N LEU A 834 -14.93 -26.81 20.31
CA LEU A 834 -14.81 -27.38 18.97
C LEU A 834 -15.42 -28.77 18.88
N ILE A 835 -15.08 -29.67 19.82
CA ILE A 835 -15.67 -31.01 19.88
C ILE A 835 -17.18 -30.94 20.03
N THR A 836 -17.68 -30.08 20.93
CA THR A 836 -19.13 -29.87 21.11
C THR A 836 -19.82 -29.36 19.83
N ILE A 837 -19.15 -28.51 19.04
CA ILE A 837 -19.67 -28.02 17.76
C ILE A 837 -19.82 -29.20 16.80
N VAL A 838 -18.76 -29.98 16.61
CA VAL A 838 -18.73 -31.14 15.72
C VAL A 838 -19.82 -32.15 16.08
N GLU A 839 -19.97 -32.47 17.37
CA GLU A 839 -20.99 -33.40 17.86
C GLU A 839 -22.41 -32.96 17.53
N LYS A 840 -22.68 -31.65 17.53
CA LYS A 840 -24.03 -31.09 17.36
C LYS A 840 -24.35 -30.76 15.91
N THR A 841 -23.40 -30.26 15.14
CA THR A 841 -23.63 -29.81 13.76
C THR A 841 -23.55 -30.95 12.74
N GLY A 842 -22.91 -32.07 13.10
CA GLY A 842 -22.65 -33.15 12.16
C GLY A 842 -21.44 -32.93 11.26
N ALA A 843 -20.61 -31.92 11.56
CA ALA A 843 -19.41 -31.62 10.79
C ALA A 843 -18.40 -32.79 10.83
N THR A 844 -17.57 -32.87 9.80
CA THR A 844 -16.33 -33.65 9.82
C THR A 844 -15.19 -32.71 10.22
N LEU A 845 -14.53 -33.01 11.33
CA LEU A 845 -13.33 -32.31 11.79
C LEU A 845 -12.09 -33.07 11.35
N LEU A 846 -11.21 -32.45 10.58
CA LEU A 846 -9.84 -32.91 10.36
C LEU A 846 -8.90 -32.19 11.32
N LEU A 847 -8.20 -32.97 12.13
CA LEU A 847 -7.14 -32.49 13.02
C LEU A 847 -5.84 -33.20 12.67
N THR A 848 -4.77 -32.44 12.45
CA THR A 848 -3.43 -32.97 12.18
C THR A 848 -2.45 -32.54 13.27
N GLY A 849 -1.50 -33.43 13.61
CA GLY A 849 -0.51 -33.22 14.66
C GLY A 849 -0.98 -33.63 16.06
N PRO A 850 -0.18 -33.28 17.09
CA PRO A 850 -0.50 -33.56 18.49
C PRO A 850 -1.81 -32.92 18.93
N ILE A 851 -2.59 -33.62 19.76
CA ILE A 851 -3.83 -33.09 20.36
C ILE A 851 -3.70 -32.86 21.86
N GLY A 852 -2.82 -33.60 22.53
CA GLY A 852 -2.65 -33.64 23.97
C GLY A 852 -1.69 -32.58 24.50
N LEU A 853 -1.69 -31.38 23.91
CA LEU A 853 -0.95 -30.22 24.42
C LEU A 853 -1.92 -29.06 24.70
N ASP A 854 -1.87 -28.53 25.92
CA ASP A 854 -2.57 -27.31 26.30
C ASP A 854 -1.91 -26.07 25.71
N ALA A 855 -2.54 -24.90 25.83
CA ALA A 855 -2.01 -23.65 25.29
C ALA A 855 -0.58 -23.29 25.76
N TYR A 856 -0.12 -23.83 26.89
CA TYR A 856 1.21 -23.59 27.45
C TYR A 856 2.21 -24.72 27.18
N TRP A 857 1.89 -25.63 26.25
CA TRP A 857 2.72 -26.78 25.85
C TRP A 857 2.83 -27.88 26.91
N HIS A 858 1.92 -27.95 27.88
CA HIS A 858 1.87 -29.05 28.84
C HIS A 858 1.11 -30.26 28.25
N PRO A 859 1.60 -31.49 28.49
CA PRO A 859 0.84 -32.69 28.18
C PRO A 859 -0.49 -32.73 28.94
N VAL A 860 -1.59 -32.92 28.22
CA VAL A 860 -2.94 -33.09 28.77
C VAL A 860 -3.63 -34.30 28.15
N GLU A 861 -4.49 -34.95 28.93
CA GLU A 861 -5.31 -36.05 28.44
C GLU A 861 -6.56 -35.52 27.75
N ARG A 862 -6.61 -35.63 26.41
CA ARG A 862 -7.78 -35.28 25.59
C ARG A 862 -8.26 -36.50 24.83
N MET A 863 -9.56 -36.69 24.70
CA MET A 863 -10.16 -37.72 23.84
C MET A 863 -9.62 -39.15 24.10
N THR A 864 -9.21 -39.46 25.34
CA THR A 864 -8.60 -40.77 25.68
C THR A 864 -9.59 -41.92 25.47
N ALA A 865 -10.89 -41.69 25.68
CA ALA A 865 -11.92 -42.69 25.46
C ALA A 865 -12.08 -43.05 23.97
N GLU A 866 -11.90 -42.06 23.09
CA GLU A 866 -12.08 -42.15 21.65
C GLU A 866 -10.82 -42.63 20.91
N LEU A 867 -9.65 -42.18 21.37
CA LEU A 867 -8.38 -42.33 20.66
C LEU A 867 -7.34 -43.17 21.43
N GLY A 868 -7.69 -43.71 22.60
CA GLY A 868 -6.81 -44.54 23.44
C GLY A 868 -5.76 -43.75 24.22
N GLU A 869 -4.86 -44.44 24.92
CA GLU A 869 -3.69 -43.81 25.54
C GLU A 869 -2.65 -43.43 24.48
N ARG A 870 -2.01 -42.26 24.63
CA ARG A 870 -1.01 -41.74 23.67
C ARG A 870 0.12 -41.03 24.40
N LYS A 871 1.24 -40.84 23.70
CA LYS A 871 2.36 -40.03 24.18
C LYS A 871 3.00 -39.22 23.05
N LEU A 872 3.61 -38.10 23.42
CA LEU A 872 4.39 -37.27 22.50
C LEU A 872 5.66 -37.99 22.05
N ALA A 873 6.01 -37.79 20.78
CA ALA A 873 7.25 -38.25 20.15
C ALA A 873 7.72 -37.22 19.13
N ASN A 874 9.01 -37.24 18.80
CA ASN A 874 9.52 -36.40 17.71
C ASN A 874 9.12 -36.97 16.35
N VAL A 875 8.90 -36.09 15.39
CA VAL A 875 8.85 -36.49 13.97
C VAL A 875 10.23 -36.95 13.51
N ARG A 876 10.27 -37.89 12.57
CA ARG A 876 11.50 -38.28 11.86
C ARG A 876 11.64 -37.53 10.55
N ARG A 877 12.82 -37.57 9.94
CA ARG A 877 13.10 -36.92 8.65
C ARG A 877 12.13 -37.36 7.55
N GLU A 878 11.80 -38.65 7.54
CA GLU A 878 10.81 -39.26 6.66
C GLU A 878 9.85 -40.07 7.53
N GLU A 879 8.57 -39.76 7.40
CA GLU A 879 7.44 -40.47 7.99
C GLU A 879 6.53 -40.94 6.83
N SER A 880 5.54 -41.76 7.16
CA SER A 880 4.56 -42.25 6.19
C SER A 880 3.16 -42.10 6.78
N LEU A 881 2.25 -41.49 6.03
CA LEU A 881 0.83 -41.39 6.35
C LEU A 881 0.03 -42.34 5.47
N ARG A 882 -0.66 -43.29 6.08
CA ARG A 882 -1.54 -44.21 5.38
C ARG A 882 -2.96 -43.63 5.26
N LEU A 883 -3.43 -43.50 4.01
CA LEU A 883 -4.79 -43.13 3.62
C LEU A 883 -5.40 -44.29 2.83
N GLY A 884 -6.35 -45.02 3.44
CA GLY A 884 -6.83 -46.30 2.91
C GLY A 884 -5.68 -47.31 2.77
N ASP A 885 -5.52 -47.90 1.58
CA ASP A 885 -4.46 -48.85 1.28
C ASP A 885 -3.14 -48.18 0.80
N ARG A 886 -3.14 -46.86 0.63
CA ARG A 886 -1.99 -46.12 0.08
C ARG A 886 -1.18 -45.46 1.20
N ALA A 887 0.14 -45.68 1.18
CA ALA A 887 1.10 -44.97 1.99
C ALA A 887 1.60 -43.72 1.25
N TRP A 888 1.54 -42.56 1.91
CA TRP A 888 2.04 -41.29 1.41
C TRP A 888 3.25 -40.86 2.24
N PRO A 889 4.39 -40.53 1.59
CA PRO A 889 5.54 -40.01 2.32
C PRO A 889 5.24 -38.62 2.90
N VAL A 890 5.69 -38.40 4.14
CA VAL A 890 5.60 -37.13 4.86
C VAL A 890 7.02 -36.73 5.26
N SER A 891 7.51 -35.63 4.69
CA SER A 891 8.93 -35.26 4.77
C SER A 891 9.15 -34.02 5.62
N TYR A 892 10.06 -34.10 6.59
CA TYR A 892 10.37 -33.00 7.52
C TYR A 892 11.84 -32.56 7.40
N GLY A 893 12.11 -31.64 6.49
CA GLY A 893 13.45 -31.09 6.23
C GLY A 893 13.94 -30.08 7.29
N HIS A 894 15.16 -29.59 7.06
CA HIS A 894 15.80 -28.57 7.89
C HIS A 894 15.78 -28.88 9.39
N ARG A 895 15.19 -27.99 10.19
CA ARG A 895 15.17 -28.05 11.66
C ARG A 895 13.87 -28.68 12.22
N LYS A 896 12.95 -29.11 11.34
CA LYS A 896 11.62 -29.58 11.71
C LYS A 896 11.63 -30.76 12.69
N ILE A 897 12.60 -31.67 12.60
CA ILE A 897 12.74 -32.81 13.55
C ILE A 897 13.07 -32.38 14.99
N ALA A 898 13.57 -31.16 15.17
CA ALA A 898 13.87 -30.59 16.49
C ALA A 898 12.73 -29.70 17.00
N GLU A 899 11.88 -29.19 16.11
CA GLU A 899 10.82 -28.22 16.40
C GLU A 899 9.44 -28.86 16.55
N LEU A 900 9.18 -29.94 15.80
CA LEU A 900 7.86 -30.53 15.68
C LEU A 900 7.69 -31.80 16.50
N SER A 901 6.48 -31.98 16.98
CA SER A 901 6.06 -33.18 17.70
C SER A 901 4.97 -33.93 16.94
N LYS A 902 4.88 -35.24 17.18
CA LYS A 902 3.76 -36.09 16.83
C LYS A 902 3.27 -36.84 18.06
N GLU A 903 2.14 -37.53 17.94
CA GLU A 903 1.69 -38.49 18.96
C GLU A 903 1.79 -39.92 18.45
N ILE A 904 2.05 -40.85 19.37
CA ILE A 904 2.02 -42.29 19.09
C ILE A 904 1.20 -43.01 20.15
N PRO A 905 0.56 -44.14 19.82
CA PRO A 905 -0.14 -44.97 20.81
C PRO A 905 0.74 -45.33 22.01
N ALA A 906 0.17 -45.26 23.21
CA ALA A 906 0.77 -45.66 24.48
C ALA A 906 -0.08 -46.77 25.14
N GLY A 907 0.48 -47.49 26.11
CA GLY A 907 -0.20 -48.57 26.84
C GLY A 907 0.23 -50.00 26.45
N ARG A 908 -0.27 -51.00 27.19
CA ARG A 908 0.13 -52.42 27.06
C ARG A 908 -0.31 -53.10 25.76
N GLU A 909 -1.32 -52.55 25.10
CA GLU A 909 -1.85 -53.03 23.80
C GLU A 909 -1.34 -52.19 22.61
N ALA A 910 -0.43 -51.23 22.85
CA ALA A 910 0.15 -50.41 21.80
C ALA A 910 0.91 -51.28 20.79
N LYS A 911 0.37 -51.41 19.58
CA LYS A 911 1.12 -51.97 18.47
C LYS A 911 2.17 -50.93 18.05
N PRO A 912 3.44 -51.31 17.87
CA PRO A 912 4.39 -50.44 17.18
C PRO A 912 3.79 -49.99 15.85
N ALA A 913 4.13 -48.78 15.38
CA ALA A 913 3.83 -48.39 14.01
C ALA A 913 4.20 -49.57 13.09
N ASP A 914 3.24 -50.03 12.29
CA ASP A 914 3.48 -51.15 11.39
C ASP A 914 4.57 -50.75 10.36
N ALA A 915 5.06 -51.69 9.56
CA ALA A 915 6.09 -51.40 8.56
C ALA A 915 5.65 -50.35 7.50
N ALA A 916 4.39 -49.89 7.52
CA ALA A 916 3.79 -48.99 6.55
C ALA A 916 3.56 -47.54 7.05
N GLY A 917 3.76 -47.23 8.35
CA GLY A 917 3.72 -45.86 8.90
C GLY A 917 2.51 -45.56 9.79
N ASP A 918 2.32 -44.27 10.12
CA ASP A 918 1.17 -43.79 10.90
C ASP A 918 -0.10 -43.76 10.01
N SER A 919 -1.28 -44.00 10.57
CA SER A 919 -2.55 -43.97 9.83
C SER A 919 -3.52 -42.94 10.39
N ILE A 920 -4.38 -42.41 9.53
CA ILE A 920 -5.53 -41.60 9.96
C ILE A 920 -6.46 -42.41 10.86
N VAL A 921 -6.92 -41.79 11.95
CA VAL A 921 -7.90 -42.36 12.88
C VAL A 921 -9.25 -41.70 12.59
N ASP A 922 -10.25 -42.52 12.26
CA ASP A 922 -11.62 -42.08 11.99
C ASP A 922 -12.51 -42.46 13.17
N VAL A 923 -13.03 -41.45 13.87
CA VAL A 923 -13.91 -41.62 15.03
C VAL A 923 -15.22 -40.87 14.82
N LYS A 924 -16.34 -41.53 15.13
CA LYS A 924 -17.64 -40.88 15.20
C LYS A 924 -17.75 -40.04 16.48
N LEU A 925 -18.14 -38.77 16.35
CA LEU A 925 -18.38 -37.85 17.46
C LEU A 925 -19.80 -37.33 17.41
N GLY A 926 -20.70 -37.85 18.24
CA GLY A 926 -22.11 -37.47 18.21
C GLY A 926 -22.74 -37.64 16.81
N ALA A 927 -23.25 -36.54 16.24
CA ALA A 927 -23.74 -36.48 14.86
C ALA A 927 -22.61 -36.33 13.82
N GLY A 928 -21.43 -35.86 14.24
CA GLY A 928 -20.27 -35.56 13.40
C GLY A 928 -19.19 -36.64 13.45
N ARG A 929 -17.99 -36.26 13.05
CA ARG A 929 -16.82 -37.14 12.91
C ARG A 929 -15.52 -36.39 13.19
N LEU A 930 -14.57 -37.08 13.81
CA LEU A 930 -13.17 -36.69 13.88
C LEU A 930 -12.33 -37.58 12.96
N LEU A 931 -11.58 -36.94 12.09
CA LEU A 931 -10.47 -37.49 11.33
C LEU A 931 -9.19 -36.96 11.93
N TRP A 932 -8.40 -37.81 12.56
CA TRP A 932 -7.17 -37.39 13.23
C TRP A 932 -5.93 -38.02 12.60
N SER A 933 -4.97 -37.19 12.22
CA SER A 933 -3.62 -37.62 11.86
C SER A 933 -2.67 -37.25 13.00
N PRO A 934 -1.94 -38.20 13.61
CA PRO A 934 -0.95 -37.88 14.64
C PRO A 934 0.24 -37.06 14.12
N LEU A 935 0.47 -37.09 12.80
CA LEU A 935 1.53 -36.34 12.14
C LEU A 935 1.06 -34.90 11.87
N PRO A 936 1.90 -33.88 12.13
CA PRO A 936 1.61 -32.51 11.69
C PRO A 936 1.84 -32.41 10.18
N VAL A 937 0.79 -32.68 9.40
CA VAL A 937 0.89 -32.88 7.95
C VAL A 937 1.20 -31.57 7.22
N GLU A 938 0.59 -30.44 7.60
CA GLU A 938 0.78 -29.16 6.92
C GLU A 938 2.19 -28.60 7.08
N LEU A 939 2.89 -28.96 8.16
CA LEU A 939 4.27 -28.55 8.41
C LEU A 939 5.30 -29.44 7.72
N ASN A 940 4.86 -30.37 6.86
CA ASN A 940 5.76 -31.17 6.02
C ASN A 940 6.14 -30.42 4.72
N ASP A 941 7.16 -30.90 4.01
CA ASP A 941 7.67 -30.25 2.79
C ASP A 941 6.91 -30.62 1.51
N ARG A 942 5.98 -31.58 1.57
CA ARG A 942 5.25 -32.11 0.41
C ARG A 942 3.77 -31.70 0.39
N ILE A 943 3.36 -31.06 -0.71
CA ILE A 943 1.97 -30.62 -0.90
C ILE A 943 1.02 -31.76 -1.32
N ASP A 944 1.54 -32.83 -1.94
CA ASP A 944 0.72 -33.92 -2.48
C ASP A 944 0.05 -34.75 -1.37
N VAL A 945 0.74 -35.00 -0.26
CA VAL A 945 0.15 -35.68 0.91
C VAL A 945 -0.89 -34.83 1.64
N ILE A 946 -0.70 -33.50 1.72
CA ILE A 946 -1.70 -32.58 2.28
C ILE A 946 -2.95 -32.63 1.40
N SER A 947 -2.77 -32.49 0.09
CA SER A 947 -3.87 -32.52 -0.89
C SER A 947 -4.61 -33.86 -0.91
N ALA A 948 -3.90 -34.97 -0.77
CA ALA A 948 -4.51 -36.30 -0.68
C ALA A 948 -5.36 -36.48 0.58
N LEU A 949 -4.84 -36.01 1.73
CA LEU A 949 -5.56 -36.04 3.01
C LEU A 949 -6.82 -35.16 2.96
N TYR A 950 -6.69 -33.94 2.45
CA TYR A 950 -7.81 -33.00 2.36
C TYR A 950 -8.89 -33.50 1.40
N ARG A 951 -8.51 -34.05 0.25
CA ARG A 951 -9.47 -34.69 -0.68
C ARG A 951 -10.24 -35.82 -0.01
N HIS A 952 -9.56 -36.68 0.73
CA HIS A 952 -10.20 -37.77 1.47
C HIS A 952 -11.20 -37.25 2.51
N ALA A 953 -10.83 -36.21 3.27
CA ALA A 953 -11.72 -35.60 4.25
C ALA A 953 -12.91 -34.85 3.62
N LEU A 954 -12.69 -34.17 2.49
CA LEU A 954 -13.73 -33.50 1.71
C LEU A 954 -14.78 -34.49 1.21
N GLU A 955 -14.37 -35.62 0.63
CA GLU A 955 -15.26 -36.70 0.18
C GLU A 955 -16.15 -37.22 1.32
N LEU A 956 -15.60 -37.38 2.53
CA LEU A 956 -16.34 -37.83 3.71
C LEU A 956 -17.30 -36.78 4.27
N SER A 957 -16.93 -35.51 4.16
CA SER A 957 -17.74 -34.38 4.66
C SER A 957 -18.90 -33.99 3.73
N ALA A 958 -18.80 -34.35 2.43
CA ALA A 958 -19.70 -33.88 1.38
C ALA A 958 -19.86 -32.34 1.35
N ALA A 959 -18.77 -31.62 1.66
CA ALA A 959 -18.65 -30.18 1.49
C ALA A 959 -18.63 -29.81 0.01
N ASP A 960 -19.33 -28.73 -0.33
CA ASP A 960 -19.39 -28.14 -1.66
C ASP A 960 -18.00 -27.68 -2.14
N THR A 961 -17.64 -28.03 -3.37
CA THR A 961 -16.38 -27.64 -4.03
C THR A 961 -16.58 -26.58 -5.11
N GLU A 962 -17.79 -25.99 -5.20
CA GLU A 962 -18.23 -24.94 -6.15
C GLU A 962 -18.23 -25.33 -7.64
N LEU A 963 -17.08 -25.73 -8.20
CA LEU A 963 -16.85 -25.93 -9.64
C LEU A 963 -16.36 -27.35 -9.95
N ILE A 964 -16.74 -27.85 -11.13
CA ILE A 964 -16.10 -29.02 -11.75
C ILE A 964 -15.11 -28.52 -12.78
N TRP A 965 -13.84 -28.86 -12.60
CA TRP A 965 -12.78 -28.48 -13.53
C TRP A 965 -12.63 -29.55 -14.61
N ASN A 966 -12.91 -29.18 -15.87
CA ASN A 966 -12.71 -30.05 -17.03
C ASN A 966 -11.29 -29.88 -17.60
N GLN A 967 -10.73 -28.68 -17.51
CA GLN A 967 -9.39 -28.35 -17.97
C GLN A 967 -8.78 -27.22 -17.12
N GLY A 968 -7.47 -27.28 -16.87
CA GLY A 968 -6.69 -26.19 -16.28
C GLY A 968 -6.55 -26.28 -14.75
N GLY A 969 -7.44 -27.02 -14.08
CA GLY A 969 -7.42 -27.17 -12.62
C GLY A 969 -6.29 -28.05 -12.08
N GLU A 970 -5.57 -28.76 -12.95
CA GLU A 970 -4.37 -29.55 -12.62
C GLU A 970 -3.10 -28.70 -12.47
N HIS A 971 -3.16 -27.43 -12.82
CA HIS A 971 -2.01 -26.53 -12.83
C HIS A 971 -1.85 -25.82 -11.48
N PRO A 972 -0.71 -25.98 -10.78
CA PRO A 972 -0.54 -25.49 -9.39
C PRO A 972 -0.43 -23.96 -9.26
N GLY A 973 -0.37 -23.24 -10.39
CA GLY A 973 -0.38 -21.77 -10.44
C GLY A 973 -1.69 -21.21 -10.97
N VAL A 974 -2.72 -22.03 -11.19
CA VAL A 974 -4.05 -21.57 -11.59
C VAL A 974 -4.94 -21.61 -10.36
N TYR A 975 -5.51 -20.44 -10.03
CA TYR A 975 -6.54 -20.29 -9.02
C TYR A 975 -7.87 -19.99 -9.71
N GLY A 976 -8.96 -20.57 -9.23
CA GLY A 976 -10.31 -20.22 -9.69
C GLY A 976 -11.39 -20.53 -8.69
N ARG A 977 -12.40 -19.66 -8.59
CA ARG A 977 -13.59 -19.92 -7.75
C ARG A 977 -14.84 -19.17 -8.21
N LYS A 978 -15.99 -19.53 -7.62
CA LYS A 978 -17.31 -18.94 -7.86
C LYS A 978 -17.88 -18.35 -6.57
N VAL A 979 -17.88 -17.03 -6.44
CA VAL A 979 -18.57 -16.33 -5.35
C VAL A 979 -20.07 -16.27 -5.67
N THR A 980 -20.89 -16.97 -4.89
CA THR A 980 -22.34 -17.08 -5.12
C THR A 980 -23.12 -16.05 -4.30
N PHE A 981 -24.09 -15.42 -4.94
CA PHE A 981 -25.00 -14.41 -4.39
C PHE A 981 -26.46 -14.83 -4.57
N GLU A 982 -27.40 -14.01 -4.06
CA GLU A 982 -28.84 -14.29 -4.18
C GLU A 982 -29.34 -14.41 -5.63
N GLU A 983 -28.86 -13.54 -6.52
CA GLU A 983 -29.37 -13.42 -7.90
C GLU A 983 -28.37 -13.88 -8.98
N GLY A 984 -27.22 -14.43 -8.60
CA GLY A 984 -26.19 -14.85 -9.54
C GLY A 984 -24.85 -15.18 -8.90
N ALA A 985 -23.77 -15.07 -9.67
CA ALA A 985 -22.41 -15.36 -9.18
C ALA A 985 -21.33 -14.54 -9.88
N LEU A 986 -20.24 -14.27 -9.16
CA LEU A 986 -18.99 -13.74 -9.69
C LEU A 986 -17.96 -14.87 -9.78
N PHE A 987 -17.41 -15.07 -10.96
CA PHE A 987 -16.30 -15.99 -11.21
C PHE A 987 -15.00 -15.21 -11.22
N VAL A 988 -13.98 -15.72 -10.52
CA VAL A 988 -12.66 -15.09 -10.41
C VAL A 988 -11.59 -16.15 -10.64
N PHE A 989 -10.68 -15.86 -11.57
CA PHE A 989 -9.54 -16.70 -11.91
C PHE A 989 -8.26 -15.86 -11.92
N GLY A 990 -7.16 -16.45 -11.48
CA GLY A 990 -5.84 -15.81 -11.46
C GLY A 990 -4.73 -16.79 -11.84
N SER A 991 -3.75 -16.30 -12.61
CA SER A 991 -2.56 -17.07 -12.99
C SER A 991 -1.34 -16.56 -12.25
N GLU A 992 -0.61 -17.48 -11.62
CA GLU A 992 0.74 -17.28 -11.08
C GLU A 992 1.81 -17.90 -11.98
N GLN A 993 1.41 -18.28 -13.21
CA GLN A 993 2.27 -18.96 -14.16
C GLN A 993 2.84 -18.01 -15.19
N SER A 994 3.93 -18.41 -15.83
CA SER A 994 4.61 -17.66 -16.88
C SER A 994 4.17 -18.05 -18.30
N TRP A 995 3.02 -18.72 -18.46
CA TRP A 995 2.45 -19.11 -19.74
C TRP A 995 0.92 -19.08 -19.67
N ASP A 996 0.29 -18.96 -20.83
CA ASP A 996 -1.16 -18.94 -20.94
C ASP A 996 -1.74 -20.35 -20.80
N THR A 997 -2.89 -20.45 -20.14
CA THR A 997 -3.54 -21.73 -19.84
C THR A 997 -5.00 -21.71 -20.30
N ASN A 998 -5.41 -22.72 -21.08
CA ASN A 998 -6.82 -22.95 -21.38
C ASN A 998 -7.53 -23.47 -20.12
N VAL A 999 -8.60 -22.81 -19.71
CA VAL A 999 -9.42 -23.20 -18.57
C VAL A 999 -10.81 -23.55 -19.07
N GLU A 1000 -11.35 -24.66 -18.57
CA GLU A 1000 -12.75 -25.04 -18.77
C GLU A 1000 -13.34 -25.52 -17.44
N VAL A 1001 -14.39 -24.82 -16.99
CA VAL A 1001 -15.10 -25.16 -15.75
C VAL A 1001 -16.59 -25.33 -15.99
N LYS A 1002 -17.18 -26.32 -15.32
CA LYS A 1002 -18.63 -26.53 -15.25
C LYS A 1002 -19.14 -26.07 -13.90
N ASP A 1003 -20.17 -25.23 -13.92
CA ASP A 1003 -20.94 -24.90 -12.73
C ASP A 1003 -22.02 -25.97 -12.49
N PRO A 1004 -21.94 -26.80 -11.43
CA PRO A 1004 -22.93 -27.83 -11.15
C PRO A 1004 -24.33 -27.27 -10.88
N SER A 1005 -24.44 -26.03 -10.38
CA SER A 1005 -25.74 -25.44 -10.03
C SER A 1005 -26.58 -25.04 -11.25
N THR A 1006 -25.92 -24.62 -12.34
CA THR A 1006 -26.60 -24.18 -13.57
C THR A 1006 -26.41 -25.15 -14.74
N GLY A 1007 -25.44 -26.06 -14.65
CA GLY A 1007 -25.06 -26.97 -15.73
C GLY A 1007 -24.30 -26.28 -16.89
N ARG A 1008 -23.93 -25.01 -16.74
CA ARG A 1008 -23.18 -24.26 -17.75
C ARG A 1008 -21.70 -24.59 -17.70
N ILE A 1009 -21.08 -24.59 -18.87
CA ILE A 1009 -19.63 -24.70 -19.05
C ILE A 1009 -19.11 -23.35 -19.54
N TYR A 1010 -18.04 -22.87 -18.91
CA TYR A 1010 -17.31 -21.67 -19.29
C TYR A 1010 -15.89 -22.04 -19.70
N SER A 1011 -15.47 -21.59 -20.88
CA SER A 1011 -14.12 -21.84 -21.42
C SER A 1011 -13.47 -20.54 -21.85
N PHE A 1012 -12.19 -20.36 -21.51
CA PHE A 1012 -11.40 -19.16 -21.80
C PHE A 1012 -9.89 -19.42 -21.71
N VAL A 1013 -9.09 -18.48 -22.23
CA VAL A 1013 -7.63 -18.48 -22.09
C VAL A 1013 -7.26 -17.59 -20.90
N LEU A 1014 -6.68 -18.16 -19.85
CA LEU A 1014 -6.11 -17.43 -18.74
C LEU A 1014 -4.66 -17.07 -19.06
N GLU A 1015 -4.41 -15.81 -19.39
CA GLU A 1015 -3.08 -15.29 -19.72
C GLU A 1015 -2.09 -15.43 -18.54
N ALA A 1016 -0.80 -15.60 -18.86
CA ALA A 1016 0.28 -15.63 -17.89
C ALA A 1016 0.27 -14.40 -16.96
N ASP A 1017 0.33 -14.61 -15.65
CA ASP A 1017 0.41 -13.53 -14.64
C ASP A 1017 -0.79 -12.55 -14.64
N ARG A 1018 -1.93 -12.93 -15.23
CA ARG A 1018 -3.15 -12.10 -15.33
C ARG A 1018 -4.34 -12.72 -14.58
N SER A 1019 -5.43 -11.95 -14.50
CA SER A 1019 -6.70 -12.37 -13.89
C SER A 1019 -7.88 -12.29 -14.86
N ILE A 1020 -8.84 -13.19 -14.73
CA ILE A 1020 -10.12 -13.16 -15.45
C ILE A 1020 -11.26 -13.10 -14.44
N LEU A 1021 -12.20 -12.19 -14.67
CA LEU A 1021 -13.42 -12.09 -13.88
C LEU A 1021 -14.62 -11.97 -14.82
N PHE A 1022 -15.72 -12.61 -14.45
CA PHE A 1022 -17.00 -12.43 -15.12
C PHE A 1022 -18.16 -12.70 -14.17
N ALA A 1023 -19.25 -11.96 -14.35
CA ALA A 1023 -20.47 -12.14 -13.58
C ALA A 1023 -21.53 -12.86 -14.41
N VAL A 1024 -22.37 -13.65 -13.75
CA VAL A 1024 -23.50 -14.36 -14.36
C VAL A 1024 -24.76 -14.17 -13.54
N ASN A 1025 -25.92 -14.28 -14.19
CA ASN A 1025 -27.21 -14.35 -13.51
C ASN A 1025 -27.46 -15.74 -12.91
N ALA A 1026 -28.58 -15.91 -12.20
CA ALA A 1026 -29.00 -17.19 -11.62
C ALA A 1026 -29.15 -18.36 -12.62
N SER A 1027 -29.28 -18.08 -13.93
CA SER A 1027 -29.36 -19.09 -14.99
C SER A 1027 -27.99 -19.45 -15.61
N GLY A 1028 -26.93 -18.77 -15.17
CA GLY A 1028 -25.57 -18.92 -15.70
C GLY A 1028 -25.33 -18.21 -17.03
N ASP A 1029 -26.16 -17.22 -17.40
CA ASP A 1029 -25.88 -16.38 -18.57
C ASP A 1029 -24.98 -15.19 -18.16
N LEU A 1030 -24.01 -14.82 -19.00
CA LEU A 1030 -23.06 -13.73 -18.74
C LEU A 1030 -23.78 -12.39 -18.59
N LEU A 1031 -23.44 -11.67 -17.52
CA LEU A 1031 -23.87 -10.30 -17.24
C LEU A 1031 -22.81 -9.29 -17.64
N SER A 1032 -21.55 -9.53 -17.26
CA SER A 1032 -20.41 -8.66 -17.58
C SER A 1032 -19.10 -9.45 -17.53
N VAL A 1033 -18.09 -8.98 -18.24
CA VAL A 1033 -16.74 -9.56 -18.31
C VAL A 1033 -15.73 -8.46 -18.02
N TYR A 1034 -14.78 -8.73 -17.13
CA TYR A 1034 -13.66 -7.83 -16.85
C TYR A 1034 -12.71 -7.78 -18.04
N ARG A 1035 -12.39 -6.57 -18.51
CA ARG A 1035 -11.61 -6.31 -19.74
C ARG A 1035 -12.24 -6.97 -20.99
N PRO A 1036 -13.49 -6.60 -21.36
CA PRO A 1036 -14.23 -7.28 -22.42
C PRO A 1036 -13.58 -7.16 -23.81
N ASP A 1037 -12.71 -6.17 -24.01
CA ASP A 1037 -11.94 -5.99 -25.25
C ASP A 1037 -10.68 -6.90 -25.32
N GLU A 1038 -10.25 -7.46 -24.19
CA GLU A 1038 -9.09 -8.35 -24.07
C GLU A 1038 -9.49 -9.81 -23.77
N VAL A 1039 -10.67 -10.03 -23.19
CA VAL A 1039 -11.09 -11.34 -22.64
C VAL A 1039 -12.37 -11.84 -23.33
N GLU A 1040 -12.29 -13.05 -23.88
CA GLU A 1040 -13.43 -13.78 -24.45
C GLU A 1040 -13.82 -14.97 -23.57
N ILE A 1041 -15.10 -15.05 -23.18
CA ILE A 1041 -15.66 -16.17 -22.41
C ILE A 1041 -16.66 -16.93 -23.28
N THR A 1042 -16.36 -18.19 -23.58
CA THR A 1042 -17.29 -19.07 -24.29
C THR A 1042 -18.21 -19.77 -23.31
N VAL A 1043 -19.53 -19.66 -23.52
CA VAL A 1043 -20.54 -20.33 -22.68
C VAL A 1043 -21.24 -21.44 -23.47
N SER A 1044 -21.28 -22.64 -22.91
CA SER A 1044 -22.02 -23.78 -23.48
C SER A 1044 -22.86 -24.51 -22.43
N LYS A 1045 -23.75 -25.40 -22.89
CA LYS A 1045 -24.54 -26.28 -22.00
C LYS A 1045 -23.81 -27.61 -21.88
N GLY A 1046 -23.48 -28.00 -20.64
CA GLY A 1046 -22.74 -29.23 -20.34
C GLY A 1046 -23.56 -30.39 -19.85
#